data_AF-A0A067C128-F1
#
_entry.id   AF-A0A067C128-F1
#
_cell.length_a   1.000
_cell.length_b   1.000
_cell.length_c   1.000
_cell.angle_alpha   90.00
_cell.angle_beta   90.00
_cell.angle_gamma   90.00
#
_symmetry.space_group_name_H-M   'P 1'
#
loop_
_entity.id
_entity.type
_entity.pdbx_description
1 polymer ?
#
loop_
_entity_poly.entity_id
_entity_poly.type
_entity_poly.pdbx_seq_one_letter_code
_entity_poly.pdbx_strand_id
1 'polypeptide(L)'
;MRAAVIASYLGLLVATAVHGACSAFDENTDYPGNDIGTTNQAKPENCCADCAAFAGCKAYVWVPRDGGVCLLKSEASGKYPAQGARAAKLLASVPPLTGSCPTPEANTDYPGNDLGRTQRASMDLCCNDCEATEGCARFVYYGGDCILKAGGGVKSRFPGATAASFVPKGSGNTTTPAPTDGTCSVIEEDTDYIGNDIDTTNRAKAEDCCADCVANPNCKVYVWAQGVCILKSANSGKTSSPGARAATVRARVPTSPPMVGCPAIQEDVDYPGNDLTTTYQTTAEFCCADCTGTPGCRGFVWNAMAGACRLKTAVGSPVKAVGNRASVLPRLTTATCSAFKNDVDYPGNDIGSTSRASAADCCGDCADFNGCTLYVWSNDFGGTCYLKNAKSDPSPFPGAKAGVYTRSVAPVPIVTPAPAPSAIQTSVFGTYPSPSVAFAYLPNMQWIPNSKLETGEIGDIDILKPFPLPSPAEMIAAHDAKPKPLLEEGTNTLYFPLSQSVGECAVMTSSSGYAFFTYVPSTQICVVHNFASPTTTTFALFPTQAPMVLSQSLPQDFQLGVDTNQSSTLARCQAGCSSLAACAAVTYTDKTCTFFGPSPAKQAGILAGWVSDPIAWNEVPNSMQYLTMPSRSLDLAKYTTQAATTAKTIGDCAAAALQKRLPLFSFESSAKKCTLVKAATTAATTSTMLINYPASPVVLSSAALATGLTKTSVANAASAADCHKACVPSAAGCLGTTFDASTKRCELLIPAYAPTTTLGWIATSALPTGAVSPSSVHMFVNAHQDDHELFMSANLYDSFASKSTKIVMIYMSAGDAGARDGWYQAREAGTLASAQSFVKLFGLYNPVRKTDVITLLGHQITKVTLGNAVHYFLRLSEDGMSNLPSNKAAAPMDRPGEKYANVAALRAVVVGLMKMEAKGIGNAVVNSQQFKEVDHVLHAMAGQIVFDGVAADATLSKCLSQNYFWGYQRWLDTINMKDPSLTTQRSMWWALHKAIVKVYPNNSPWYDHCQSLGRQYLALNVAGSGKC
;
A
#
# COMPACT_ATOMS: atom_id res chain seq x y z
N MET A 1 -21.06 52.89 -28.87
CA MET A 1 -21.05 53.72 -27.65
C MET A 1 -21.27 52.78 -26.48
N ARG A 2 -20.44 52.59 -25.46
CA ARG A 2 -19.11 53.05 -24.98
C ARG A 2 -18.66 51.88 -24.05
N ALA A 3 -17.47 51.27 -24.16
CA ALA A 3 -16.15 51.73 -23.70
C ALA A 3 -16.08 52.16 -22.21
N ALA A 4 -15.11 51.56 -21.49
CA ALA A 4 -14.61 51.84 -20.12
C ALA A 4 -15.52 51.32 -18.97
N VAL A 5 -15.08 50.59 -17.94
CA VAL A 5 -13.85 50.64 -17.13
C VAL A 5 -13.63 49.26 -16.46
N ILE A 6 -12.51 48.58 -16.72
CA ILE A 6 -11.92 47.58 -15.80
C ILE A 6 -10.42 47.86 -15.77
N ALA A 7 -10.02 48.71 -14.85
CA ALA A 7 -8.65 48.84 -14.37
C ALA A 7 -8.76 49.33 -12.92
N SER A 8 -7.91 48.79 -12.04
CA SER A 8 -7.82 48.99 -10.58
C SER A 8 -8.51 47.90 -9.76
N TYR A 9 -7.77 46.86 -9.42
CA TYR A 9 -7.47 46.45 -8.03
C TYR A 9 -6.46 45.29 -8.09
N LEU A 10 -5.18 45.62 -8.30
CA LEU A 10 -4.05 44.74 -8.01
C LEU A 10 -3.12 45.47 -7.03
N GLY A 11 -2.90 44.86 -5.88
CA GLY A 11 -2.07 45.31 -4.76
C GLY A 11 -2.71 44.77 -3.48
N LEU A 12 -2.10 43.94 -2.64
CA LEU A 12 -0.70 43.68 -2.36
C LEU A 12 -0.64 42.26 -1.77
N LEU A 13 0.20 41.38 -2.32
CA LEU A 13 0.74 40.22 -1.61
C LEU A 13 2.22 40.18 -1.96
N VAL A 14 3.03 40.81 -1.12
CA VAL A 14 4.48 40.65 -1.14
C VAL A 14 4.75 39.25 -0.61
N ALA A 15 4.87 38.28 -1.52
CA ALA A 15 5.53 37.02 -1.22
C ALA A 15 7.01 37.33 -1.03
N THR A 16 7.54 37.09 0.17
CA THR A 16 8.99 37.08 0.40
C THR A 16 9.60 35.96 -0.45
N ALA A 17 10.20 36.34 -1.58
CA ALA A 17 10.92 35.42 -2.45
C ALA A 17 12.17 34.90 -1.72
N VAL A 18 12.24 33.59 -1.53
CA VAL A 18 13.47 32.90 -1.11
C VAL A 18 14.42 32.97 -2.30
N HIS A 19 15.42 33.85 -2.25
CA HIS A 19 16.45 33.92 -3.28
C HIS A 19 17.49 32.82 -2.99
N GLY A 20 17.41 31.69 -3.70
CA GLY A 20 18.53 30.74 -3.73
C GLY A 20 19.74 31.41 -4.36
N ALA A 21 20.91 31.37 -3.72
CA ALA A 21 22.15 31.81 -4.34
C ALA A 21 22.61 30.73 -5.33
N CYS A 22 23.13 31.10 -6.50
CA CYS A 22 23.71 30.14 -7.46
C CYS A 22 25.20 30.40 -7.66
N SER A 23 25.93 29.37 -8.10
CA SER A 23 27.35 29.48 -8.44
C SER A 23 27.57 30.43 -9.61
N ALA A 24 28.82 30.86 -9.82
CA ALA A 24 29.22 31.48 -11.08
C ALA A 24 28.97 30.53 -12.25
N PHE A 25 28.80 31.10 -13.46
CA PHE A 25 28.56 30.30 -14.65
C PHE A 25 29.81 29.54 -15.09
N ASP A 26 29.61 28.28 -15.41
CA ASP A 26 30.46 27.56 -16.33
C ASP A 26 30.07 27.97 -17.77
N GLU A 27 30.90 28.84 -18.36
CA GLU A 27 30.69 29.33 -19.73
C GLU A 27 30.95 28.23 -20.76
N ASN A 28 30.17 28.24 -21.84
CA ASN A 28 30.21 27.27 -22.94
C ASN A 28 30.14 25.80 -22.45
N THR A 29 29.32 25.54 -21.43
CA THR A 29 29.27 24.25 -20.74
C THR A 29 27.85 23.75 -20.61
N ASP A 30 27.68 22.45 -20.89
CA ASP A 30 26.48 21.67 -20.57
C ASP A 30 26.79 20.65 -19.46
N TYR A 31 25.78 20.37 -18.64
CA TYR A 31 25.77 19.27 -17.67
C TYR A 31 24.82 18.20 -18.22
N PRO A 32 25.29 17.19 -18.97
CA PRO A 32 24.40 16.28 -19.69
C PRO A 32 23.55 15.42 -18.75
N GLY A 33 22.29 15.22 -19.13
CA GLY A 33 21.34 14.42 -18.37
C GLY A 33 20.83 15.12 -17.10
N ASN A 34 20.18 14.33 -16.24
CA ASN A 34 19.52 14.77 -14.99
C ASN A 34 18.47 15.87 -15.17
N ASP A 35 17.95 16.08 -16.39
CA ASP A 35 16.91 17.06 -16.66
C ASP A 35 15.59 16.67 -15.98
N ILE A 36 15.09 17.56 -15.13
CA ILE A 36 13.83 17.39 -14.38
C ILE A 36 12.75 18.38 -14.82
N GLY A 37 13.11 19.38 -15.63
CA GLY A 37 12.18 20.36 -16.14
C GLY A 37 12.86 21.36 -17.05
N THR A 38 12.06 22.20 -17.72
CA THR A 38 12.58 23.32 -18.49
C THR A 38 11.73 24.56 -18.27
N THR A 39 12.34 25.73 -18.31
CA THR A 39 11.68 27.04 -18.29
C THR A 39 12.29 27.94 -19.37
N ASN A 40 11.59 29.02 -19.73
CA ASN A 40 12.09 29.98 -20.71
C ASN A 40 12.53 31.26 -20.01
N GLN A 41 13.79 31.66 -20.21
CA GLN A 41 14.34 32.88 -19.64
C GLN A 41 15.24 33.57 -20.65
N ALA A 42 15.03 34.87 -20.85
CA ALA A 42 15.81 35.67 -21.80
C ALA A 42 17.30 35.80 -21.42
N LYS A 43 17.64 35.57 -20.16
CA LYS A 43 18.98 35.71 -19.62
C LYS A 43 19.31 34.55 -18.69
N PRO A 44 20.56 34.04 -18.71
CA PRO A 44 20.97 32.89 -17.91
C PRO A 44 20.87 33.13 -16.39
N GLU A 45 21.02 34.38 -15.92
CA GLU A 45 20.95 34.72 -14.49
C GLU A 45 19.57 34.46 -13.89
N ASN A 46 18.51 34.53 -14.71
CA ASN A 46 17.14 34.34 -14.26
C ASN A 46 16.81 32.86 -14.01
N CYS A 47 17.54 31.93 -14.63
CA CYS A 47 17.33 30.50 -14.42
C CYS A 47 17.63 30.03 -12.99
N CYS A 48 18.41 30.80 -12.23
CA CYS A 48 18.70 30.50 -10.83
C CYS A 48 17.44 30.49 -9.97
N ALA A 49 16.57 31.49 -10.15
CA ALA A 49 15.30 31.57 -9.41
C ALA A 49 14.34 30.45 -9.82
N ASP A 50 14.30 30.12 -11.11
CA ASP A 50 13.49 29.02 -11.63
C ASP A 50 13.94 27.68 -11.03
N CYS A 51 15.25 27.41 -10.99
CA CYS A 51 15.78 26.22 -10.34
C CYS A 51 15.50 26.24 -8.83
N ALA A 52 15.67 27.38 -8.14
CA ALA A 52 15.41 27.46 -6.69
C ALA A 52 13.93 27.17 -6.34
N ALA A 53 13.00 27.54 -7.22
CA ALA A 53 11.58 27.29 -7.04
C ALA A 53 11.13 25.88 -7.48
N PHE A 54 11.95 25.20 -8.29
CA PHE A 54 11.61 23.89 -8.85
C PHE A 54 12.06 22.76 -7.91
N ALA A 55 11.09 22.08 -7.29
CA ALA A 55 11.36 21.04 -6.30
C ALA A 55 12.31 19.96 -6.85
N GLY A 56 13.43 19.75 -6.16
CA GLY A 56 14.46 18.80 -6.54
C GLY A 56 15.53 19.33 -7.51
N CYS A 57 15.45 20.59 -7.96
CA CYS A 57 16.49 21.19 -8.81
C CYS A 57 17.71 21.59 -8.01
N LYS A 58 18.89 21.10 -8.45
CA LYS A 58 20.19 21.40 -7.83
C LYS A 58 21.17 22.06 -8.80
N ALA A 59 20.87 22.05 -10.10
CA ALA A 59 21.64 22.75 -11.11
C ALA A 59 20.76 23.11 -12.32
N TYR A 60 21.24 24.00 -13.18
CA TYR A 60 20.60 24.27 -14.45
C TYR A 60 21.63 24.57 -15.55
N VAL A 61 21.21 24.42 -16.80
CA VAL A 61 21.97 24.84 -17.99
C VAL A 61 21.08 25.76 -18.81
N TRP A 62 21.49 27.02 -18.97
CA TRP A 62 20.85 27.93 -19.88
C TRP A 62 21.44 27.78 -21.27
N VAL A 63 20.59 27.64 -22.29
CA VAL A 63 21.00 27.58 -23.69
C VAL A 63 20.33 28.70 -24.50
N PRO A 64 21.05 29.38 -25.43
CA PRO A 64 20.56 30.54 -26.15
C PRO A 64 19.58 30.20 -27.30
N ARG A 65 18.95 29.01 -27.29
CA ARG A 65 17.94 28.65 -28.30
C ARG A 65 16.58 29.23 -27.92
N ASP A 66 15.73 29.50 -28.90
CA ASP A 66 14.32 29.91 -28.70
C ASP A 66 14.14 31.14 -27.78
N GLY A 67 15.11 32.07 -27.79
CA GLY A 67 15.11 33.25 -26.92
C GLY A 67 15.65 33.02 -25.51
N GLY A 68 16.11 31.80 -25.20
CA GLY A 68 16.75 31.40 -23.96
C GLY A 68 15.93 30.38 -23.18
N VAL A 69 16.49 29.17 -22.99
CA VAL A 69 15.85 28.05 -22.27
C VAL A 69 16.72 27.63 -21.10
N CYS A 70 16.14 27.52 -19.90
CA CYS A 70 16.76 26.90 -18.74
C CYS A 70 16.40 25.41 -18.70
N LEU A 71 17.42 24.55 -18.78
CA LEU A 71 17.30 23.12 -18.53
C LEU A 71 17.55 22.89 -17.04
N LEU A 72 16.51 22.60 -16.27
CA LEU A 72 16.57 22.41 -14.82
C LEU A 72 16.95 20.97 -14.50
N LYS A 73 17.90 20.78 -13.59
CA LYS A 73 18.55 19.48 -13.35
C LYS A 73 18.52 19.07 -11.88
N SER A 74 18.26 17.79 -11.63
CA SER A 74 18.28 17.22 -10.27
C SER A 74 19.68 17.14 -9.66
N GLU A 75 20.72 17.06 -10.49
CA GLU A 75 22.12 17.06 -10.11
C GLU A 75 22.97 17.64 -11.25
N ALA A 76 24.09 18.26 -10.91
CA ALA A 76 25.11 18.59 -11.92
C ALA A 76 26.00 17.38 -12.19
N SER A 77 25.93 16.84 -13.41
CA SER A 77 26.82 15.79 -13.91
C SER A 77 28.18 16.36 -14.34
N GLY A 78 28.99 15.58 -15.06
CA GLY A 78 30.26 16.05 -15.63
C GLY A 78 30.08 17.26 -16.57
N LYS A 79 31.15 17.99 -16.88
CA LYS A 79 31.10 19.15 -17.78
C LYS A 79 31.36 18.72 -19.22
N TYR A 80 30.48 19.08 -20.15
CA TYR A 80 30.68 18.88 -21.58
C TYR A 80 30.75 20.22 -22.33
N PRO A 81 31.67 20.39 -23.30
CA PRO A 81 31.77 21.61 -24.09
C PRO A 81 30.49 21.84 -24.93
N ALA A 82 29.84 22.97 -24.74
CA ALA A 82 28.64 23.38 -25.48
C ALA A 82 28.67 24.90 -25.72
N GLN A 83 29.04 25.32 -26.93
CA GLN A 83 29.24 26.73 -27.25
C GLN A 83 27.94 27.54 -27.05
N GLY A 84 28.02 28.61 -26.24
CA GLY A 84 26.90 29.46 -25.88
C GLY A 84 26.07 29.01 -24.67
N ALA A 85 26.22 27.77 -24.21
CA ALA A 85 25.54 27.28 -23.01
C ALA A 85 26.19 27.81 -21.73
N ARG A 86 25.40 28.09 -20.70
CA ARG A 86 25.86 28.60 -19.40
C ARG A 86 25.25 27.78 -18.27
N ALA A 87 26.07 27.01 -17.58
CA ALA A 87 25.62 26.13 -16.51
C ALA A 87 25.92 26.73 -15.13
N ALA A 88 25.03 26.53 -14.16
CA ALA A 88 25.28 26.90 -12.75
C ALA A 88 24.56 25.95 -11.79
N LYS A 89 25.04 25.89 -10.55
CA LYS A 89 24.49 25.04 -9.49
C LYS A 89 23.79 25.91 -8.45
N LEU A 90 22.74 25.39 -7.81
CA LEU A 90 22.15 26.02 -6.64
C LEU A 90 23.12 25.89 -5.46
N LEU A 91 23.45 27.01 -4.83
CA LEU A 91 24.18 27.02 -3.57
C LEU A 91 23.16 26.84 -2.46
N ALA A 92 23.31 25.78 -1.67
CA ALA A 92 22.48 25.57 -0.49
C ALA A 92 22.58 26.82 0.43
N SER A 93 21.44 27.32 0.89
CA SER A 93 21.42 28.34 1.95
C SER A 93 21.85 27.69 3.27
N VAL A 94 23.07 27.95 3.69
CA VAL A 94 23.64 27.42 4.95
C VAL A 94 23.13 28.27 6.13
N PRO A 95 22.58 27.67 7.21
CA PRO A 95 22.30 28.39 8.46
C PRO A 95 23.58 28.96 9.10
N PRO A 96 23.52 30.05 9.87
CA PRO A 96 24.71 30.58 10.53
C PRO A 96 25.25 29.62 11.61
N LEU A 97 26.58 29.53 11.65
CA LEU A 97 27.42 28.74 12.56
C LEU A 97 26.90 28.70 14.01
N THR A 98 26.65 27.50 14.55
CA THR A 98 26.51 27.33 16.02
C THR A 98 27.83 27.00 16.71
N GLY A 99 28.88 26.70 15.95
CA GLY A 99 30.29 26.75 16.35
C GLY A 99 30.84 25.42 16.87
N SER A 100 31.78 24.83 16.13
CA SER A 100 32.94 24.02 16.57
C SER A 100 33.74 23.51 15.34
N CYS A 101 34.48 24.39 14.63
CA CYS A 101 35.48 23.93 13.66
C CYS A 101 36.84 23.80 14.37
N PRO A 102 37.47 22.61 14.42
CA PRO A 102 38.72 22.42 15.13
C PRO A 102 39.96 22.80 14.31
N THR A 103 41.13 22.66 14.93
CA THR A 103 42.43 23.11 14.41
C THR A 103 42.78 22.45 13.05
N PRO A 104 42.99 23.24 11.98
CA PRO A 104 43.30 22.72 10.65
C PRO A 104 44.70 22.09 10.57
N GLU A 105 44.80 21.01 9.83
CA GLU A 105 46.04 20.30 9.52
C GLU A 105 46.48 20.67 8.10
N ALA A 106 47.44 21.59 7.99
CA ALA A 106 47.96 22.03 6.69
C ALA A 106 48.73 20.93 5.96
N ASN A 107 48.72 20.99 4.63
CA ASN A 107 49.37 20.07 3.72
C ASN A 107 49.01 18.59 3.97
N THR A 108 47.76 18.32 4.31
CA THR A 108 47.32 17.01 4.79
C THR A 108 46.09 16.54 4.03
N ASP A 109 46.12 15.27 3.62
CA ASP A 109 44.99 14.53 3.06
C ASP A 109 44.77 13.22 3.84
N TYR A 110 43.57 12.68 3.75
CA TYR A 110 43.14 11.42 4.35
C TYR A 110 42.45 10.58 3.29
N PRO A 111 43.16 9.74 2.52
CA PRO A 111 42.54 8.98 1.45
C PRO A 111 41.45 8.03 1.94
N GLY A 112 40.30 8.02 1.25
CA GLY A 112 39.16 7.12 1.53
C GLY A 112 38.14 7.66 2.53
N ASN A 113 37.10 6.84 2.79
CA ASN A 113 35.96 7.16 3.67
C ASN A 113 35.15 8.41 3.25
N ASP A 114 35.10 8.72 1.95
CA ASP A 114 34.38 9.87 1.41
C ASP A 114 32.86 9.67 1.49
N LEU A 115 32.15 10.58 2.17
CA LEU A 115 30.69 10.66 2.20
C LEU A 115 30.13 11.46 1.02
N GLY A 116 30.95 12.35 0.47
CA GLY A 116 30.57 13.23 -0.63
C GLY A 116 31.57 14.37 -0.81
N ARG A 117 31.39 15.15 -1.88
CA ARG A 117 32.21 16.33 -2.18
C ARG A 117 31.33 17.52 -2.50
N THR A 118 31.64 18.67 -1.92
CA THR A 118 31.03 19.97 -2.23
C THR A 118 32.10 20.95 -2.71
N GLN A 119 31.69 22.06 -3.32
CA GLN A 119 32.58 23.15 -3.72
C GLN A 119 32.31 24.35 -2.82
N ARG A 120 33.34 24.87 -2.15
CA ARG A 120 33.25 25.94 -1.15
C ARG A 120 34.39 26.94 -1.30
N ALA A 121 34.05 28.22 -1.17
CA ALA A 121 35.01 29.31 -1.28
C ALA A 121 36.00 29.38 -0.10
N SER A 122 35.70 28.70 1.01
CA SER A 122 36.58 28.63 2.17
C SER A 122 36.43 27.30 2.90
N MET A 123 37.44 26.99 3.72
CA MET A 123 37.44 25.85 4.63
C MET A 123 36.34 25.92 5.69
N ASP A 124 35.97 27.12 6.16
CA ASP A 124 34.90 27.28 7.17
C ASP A 124 33.54 26.86 6.60
N LEU A 125 33.27 27.16 5.33
CA LEU A 125 32.06 26.71 4.67
C LEU A 125 32.09 25.20 4.42
N CYS A 126 33.27 24.60 4.26
CA CYS A 126 33.43 23.15 4.20
C CYS A 126 33.13 22.49 5.55
N CYS A 127 33.50 23.15 6.66
CA CYS A 127 33.16 22.70 8.00
C CYS A 127 31.64 22.70 8.23
N ASN A 128 30.91 23.73 7.76
CA ASN A 128 29.45 23.77 7.83
C ASN A 128 28.80 22.60 7.09
N ASP A 129 29.36 22.22 5.93
CA ASP A 129 28.87 21.09 5.17
C ASP A 129 29.04 19.78 5.94
N CYS A 130 30.15 19.63 6.66
CA CYS A 130 30.38 18.47 7.53
C CYS A 130 29.41 18.46 8.72
N GLU A 131 29.17 19.61 9.38
CA GLU A 131 28.18 19.72 10.47
C GLU A 131 26.77 19.31 10.02
N ALA A 132 26.39 19.66 8.80
CA ALA A 132 25.08 19.35 8.23
C ALA A 132 24.97 17.92 7.67
N THR A 133 26.08 17.17 7.58
CA THR A 133 26.11 15.84 6.97
C THR A 133 26.16 14.76 8.04
N GLU A 134 25.06 14.00 8.16
CA GLU A 134 24.97 12.88 9.10
C GLU A 134 26.12 11.88 8.88
N GLY A 135 26.84 11.57 9.97
CA GLY A 135 28.00 10.69 9.95
C GLY A 135 29.32 11.33 9.51
N CYS A 136 29.36 12.64 9.19
CA CYS A 136 30.62 13.31 8.86
C CYS A 136 31.47 13.55 10.11
N ALA A 137 32.65 12.93 10.14
CA ALA A 137 33.60 13.03 11.24
C ALA A 137 34.84 13.85 10.87
N ARG A 138 35.09 14.07 9.57
CA ARG A 138 36.27 14.79 9.05
C ARG A 138 36.00 15.37 7.68
N PHE A 139 36.75 16.39 7.27
CA PHE A 139 36.80 16.84 5.89
C PHE A 139 38.22 17.21 5.43
N VAL A 140 38.42 17.24 4.11
CA VAL A 140 39.65 17.73 3.46
C VAL A 140 39.27 18.85 2.48
N TYR A 141 39.90 20.00 2.62
CA TYR A 141 39.70 21.17 1.76
C TYR A 141 40.92 21.43 0.88
N TYR A 142 40.74 21.45 -0.44
CA TYR A 142 41.81 21.70 -1.41
C TYR A 142 41.30 22.42 -2.65
N GLY A 143 41.84 23.61 -2.95
CA GLY A 143 41.55 24.31 -4.22
C GLY A 143 40.06 24.61 -4.46
N GLY A 144 39.27 24.82 -3.41
CA GLY A 144 37.82 25.02 -3.50
C GLY A 144 37.00 23.75 -3.31
N ASP A 145 37.59 22.56 -3.43
CA ASP A 145 36.92 21.31 -3.15
C ASP A 145 36.89 21.00 -1.65
N CYS A 146 35.70 20.67 -1.17
CA CYS A 146 35.42 20.24 0.19
C CYS A 146 35.00 18.76 0.16
N ILE A 147 35.84 17.88 0.70
CA ILE A 147 35.62 16.44 0.65
C ILE A 147 35.23 15.97 2.06
N LEU A 148 33.96 15.61 2.23
CA LEU A 148 33.37 15.17 3.50
C LEU A 148 33.65 13.69 3.73
N LYS A 149 33.98 13.33 4.96
CA LYS A 149 34.44 11.98 5.30
C LYS A 149 33.79 11.45 6.57
N ALA A 150 33.47 10.16 6.54
CA ALA A 150 32.90 9.44 7.68
C ALA A 150 33.94 9.17 8.79
N GLY A 151 35.23 9.34 8.48
CA GLY A 151 36.35 9.10 9.39
C GLY A 151 37.69 9.44 8.73
N GLY A 152 38.81 9.24 9.45
CA GLY A 152 40.15 9.41 8.90
C GLY A 152 40.70 8.10 8.33
N GLY A 153 41.11 8.09 7.06
CA GLY A 153 42.05 7.07 6.54
C GLY A 153 43.46 7.26 7.13
N VAL A 154 44.47 6.61 6.54
CA VAL A 154 45.87 6.86 6.93
C VAL A 154 46.25 8.29 6.52
N LYS A 155 46.74 9.08 7.48
CA LYS A 155 47.19 10.46 7.24
C LYS A 155 48.29 10.49 6.18
N SER A 156 48.08 11.24 5.10
CA SER A 156 49.06 11.44 4.03
C SER A 156 49.40 12.93 3.88
N ARG A 157 50.64 13.23 3.45
CA ARG A 157 51.06 14.61 3.18
C ARG A 157 50.66 14.99 1.77
N PHE A 158 49.83 16.03 1.64
CA PHE A 158 49.40 16.56 0.35
C PHE A 158 49.55 18.10 0.35
N PRO A 159 50.58 18.66 -0.31
CA PRO A 159 50.84 20.10 -0.31
C PRO A 159 49.63 20.92 -0.78
N GLY A 160 49.22 21.91 0.01
CA GLY A 160 48.08 22.79 -0.26
C GLY A 160 46.72 22.29 0.22
N ALA A 161 46.57 21.01 0.59
CA ALA A 161 45.33 20.50 1.20
C ALA A 161 45.28 20.80 2.69
N THR A 162 44.10 21.11 3.22
CA THR A 162 43.90 21.34 4.64
C THR A 162 42.81 20.43 5.17
N ALA A 163 43.13 19.56 6.11
CA ALA A 163 42.17 18.62 6.69
C ALA A 163 41.77 19.07 8.10
N ALA A 164 40.52 18.83 8.49
CA ALA A 164 40.06 19.05 9.86
C ALA A 164 39.03 17.99 10.25
N SER A 165 39.10 17.49 11.49
CA SER A 165 38.04 16.65 12.07
C SER A 165 36.81 17.51 12.39
N PHE A 166 35.65 16.91 12.62
CA PHE A 166 34.46 17.62 13.09
C PHE A 166 34.08 17.11 14.49
N VAL A 167 33.76 18.04 15.41
CA VAL A 167 33.42 17.73 16.80
C VAL A 167 32.15 18.50 17.17
N PRO A 168 30.99 17.85 17.40
CA PRO A 168 29.73 18.53 17.69
C PRO A 168 29.76 19.34 18.99
N LYS A 169 29.15 20.53 18.98
CA LYS A 169 29.02 21.39 20.17
C LYS A 169 28.19 20.68 21.26
N GLY A 170 28.81 20.53 22.43
CA GLY A 170 28.35 19.67 23.53
C GLY A 170 29.43 18.68 24.01
N SER A 171 30.56 18.60 23.29
CA SER A 171 31.68 17.71 23.59
C SER A 171 33.00 18.43 23.90
N GLY A 172 32.94 19.49 24.71
CA GLY A 172 34.11 20.03 25.41
C GLY A 172 33.73 20.37 26.84
N ASN A 173 34.49 20.08 27.89
CA ASN A 173 35.87 19.67 28.01
C ASN A 173 36.00 19.11 29.43
N THR A 174 36.57 17.93 29.63
CA THR A 174 37.15 17.59 30.92
C THR A 174 38.55 17.07 30.67
N THR A 175 39.49 18.00 30.81
CA THR A 175 40.77 17.83 31.50
C THR A 175 41.03 16.42 31.98
N THR A 176 42.13 15.86 31.51
CA THR A 176 42.79 14.67 32.03
C THR A 176 42.66 14.55 33.55
N PRO A 177 42.16 13.41 34.05
CA PRO A 177 42.66 12.84 35.29
C PRO A 177 43.35 11.50 35.01
N ALA A 178 44.35 11.22 35.84
CA ALA A 178 45.05 9.96 35.95
C ALA A 178 44.09 8.79 36.31
N PRO A 179 44.54 7.52 36.21
CA PRO A 179 43.70 6.35 36.02
C PRO A 179 42.85 6.06 37.26
N THR A 180 41.54 5.93 37.09
CA THR A 180 40.64 5.47 38.13
C THR A 180 39.93 4.19 37.70
N ASP A 181 40.32 3.14 38.41
CA ASP A 181 39.65 1.89 38.72
C ASP A 181 38.22 1.69 38.16
N GLY A 182 38.00 0.58 37.45
CA GLY A 182 36.67 0.12 37.06
C GLY A 182 36.24 0.31 35.59
N THR A 183 37.01 0.99 34.74
CA THR A 183 36.65 1.15 33.31
C THR A 183 36.84 -0.15 32.52
N CYS A 184 37.98 -0.82 32.74
CA CYS A 184 38.22 -2.16 32.23
C CYS A 184 37.98 -3.22 33.30
N SER A 185 37.79 -4.47 32.89
CA SER A 185 37.78 -5.62 33.81
C SER A 185 39.15 -5.76 34.48
N VAL A 186 39.19 -6.60 35.52
CA VAL A 186 40.47 -7.08 36.06
C VAL A 186 41.27 -7.74 34.92
N ILE A 187 42.59 -7.60 34.97
CA ILE A 187 43.48 -8.24 34.00
C ILE A 187 43.44 -9.74 34.21
N GLU A 188 43.22 -10.46 33.11
CA GLU A 188 43.32 -11.89 33.01
C GLU A 188 44.74 -12.23 32.57
N GLU A 189 45.48 -12.90 33.46
CA GLU A 189 46.84 -13.37 33.19
C GLU A 189 46.81 -14.60 32.26
N ASP A 190 47.89 -14.78 31.51
CA ASP A 190 48.10 -15.85 30.54
C ASP A 190 46.93 -16.07 29.55
N THR A 191 46.29 -14.98 29.12
CA THR A 191 45.05 -15.00 28.34
C THR A 191 45.17 -14.22 27.05
N ASP A 192 44.81 -14.86 25.94
CA ASP A 192 44.63 -14.21 24.64
C ASP A 192 43.17 -14.38 24.15
N TYR A 193 42.66 -13.35 23.50
CA TYR A 193 41.35 -13.40 22.85
C TYR A 193 41.54 -13.66 21.36
N ILE A 194 40.91 -14.69 20.82
CA ILE A 194 41.23 -15.13 19.46
C ILE A 194 40.62 -14.19 18.42
N GLY A 195 41.47 -13.59 17.57
CA GLY A 195 41.09 -12.80 16.40
C GLY A 195 40.50 -11.42 16.71
N ASN A 196 39.83 -10.84 15.70
CA ASN A 196 39.16 -9.53 15.77
C ASN A 196 40.08 -8.34 16.13
N ASP A 197 41.37 -8.44 15.80
CA ASP A 197 42.34 -7.36 15.96
C ASP A 197 41.98 -6.17 15.05
N ILE A 198 41.82 -5.00 15.64
CA ILE A 198 41.47 -3.77 14.94
C ILE A 198 42.55 -2.70 15.00
N ASP A 199 43.44 -2.79 15.98
CA ASP A 199 44.55 -1.86 16.13
C ASP A 199 45.63 -2.43 17.05
N THR A 200 46.83 -1.84 17.02
CA THR A 200 47.91 -2.17 17.95
C THR A 200 48.63 -0.92 18.43
N THR A 201 48.90 -0.83 19.74
CA THR A 201 49.69 0.24 20.35
C THR A 201 50.87 -0.35 21.13
N ASN A 202 51.92 0.44 21.36
CA ASN A 202 53.05 0.01 22.20
C ASN A 202 52.92 0.61 23.60
N ARG A 203 52.84 -0.24 24.62
CA ARG A 203 52.78 0.16 26.03
C ARG A 203 53.69 -0.70 26.88
N ALA A 204 54.37 -0.05 27.84
CA ALA A 204 55.28 -0.75 28.74
C ALA A 204 54.58 -1.72 29.70
N LYS A 205 53.30 -1.47 30.01
CA LYS A 205 52.49 -2.28 30.92
C LYS A 205 51.11 -2.57 30.33
N ALA A 206 50.52 -3.70 30.72
CA ALA A 206 49.21 -4.12 30.21
C ALA A 206 48.07 -3.21 30.69
N GLU A 207 48.20 -2.64 31.89
CA GLU A 207 47.22 -1.72 32.48
C GLU A 207 47.03 -0.46 31.62
N ASP A 208 48.10 -0.02 30.95
CA ASP A 208 48.08 1.16 30.09
C ASP A 208 47.30 0.91 28.79
N CYS A 209 47.09 -0.34 28.39
CA CYS A 209 46.30 -0.70 27.22
C CYS A 209 44.81 -0.41 27.38
N CYS A 210 44.30 -0.30 28.61
CA CYS A 210 42.90 0.02 28.85
C CYS A 210 42.54 1.40 28.29
N ALA A 211 43.42 2.39 28.48
CA ALA A 211 43.20 3.74 27.95
C ALA A 211 43.18 3.72 26.41
N ASP A 212 44.04 2.91 25.79
CA ASP A 212 44.10 2.77 24.33
C ASP A 212 42.84 2.13 23.77
N CYS A 213 42.36 1.06 24.41
CA CYS A 213 41.11 0.41 24.01
C CYS A 213 39.89 1.32 24.25
N VAL A 214 39.86 2.10 25.33
CA VAL A 214 38.76 3.06 25.56
C VAL A 214 38.79 4.18 24.52
N ALA A 215 39.98 4.66 24.15
CA ALA A 215 40.14 5.71 23.14
C ALA A 215 39.68 5.25 21.73
N ASN A 216 39.79 3.96 21.42
CA ASN A 216 39.25 3.40 20.18
C ASN A 216 37.79 2.94 20.40
N PRO A 217 36.76 3.66 19.90
CA PRO A 217 35.35 3.37 20.20
C PRO A 217 34.88 1.97 19.75
N ASN A 218 35.57 1.37 18.78
CA ASN A 218 35.28 0.02 18.29
C ASN A 218 35.95 -1.08 19.11
N CYS A 219 36.88 -0.74 20.02
CA CYS A 219 37.56 -1.71 20.86
C CYS A 219 36.69 -2.12 22.06
N LYS A 220 36.51 -3.43 22.22
CA LYS A 220 35.77 -4.05 23.34
C LYS A 220 36.70 -4.82 24.29
N VAL A 221 37.85 -5.27 23.79
CA VAL A 221 38.86 -6.09 24.49
C VAL A 221 40.25 -5.66 24.06
N TYR A 222 41.23 -5.73 24.95
CA TYR A 222 42.64 -5.68 24.58
C TYR A 222 43.42 -6.89 25.11
N VAL A 223 44.50 -7.24 24.42
CA VAL A 223 45.50 -8.24 24.84
C VAL A 223 46.87 -7.59 24.81
N TRP A 224 47.56 -7.56 25.93
CA TRP A 224 48.94 -7.09 26.01
C TRP A 224 49.92 -8.25 25.98
N ALA A 225 50.90 -8.20 25.09
CA ALA A 225 51.99 -9.17 25.03
C ALA A 225 53.29 -8.47 24.62
N GLN A 226 54.37 -8.71 25.36
CA GLN A 226 55.73 -8.24 25.04
C GLN A 226 55.84 -6.74 24.71
N GLY A 227 55.08 -5.89 25.41
CA GLY A 227 55.11 -4.44 25.21
C GLY A 227 54.14 -3.90 24.15
N VAL A 228 53.31 -4.76 23.56
CA VAL A 228 52.31 -4.39 22.55
C VAL A 228 50.91 -4.66 23.07
N CYS A 229 50.03 -3.66 23.01
CA CYS A 229 48.58 -3.81 23.20
C CYS A 229 47.95 -4.13 21.84
N ILE A 230 47.22 -5.23 21.75
CA ILE A 230 46.45 -5.61 20.60
C ILE A 230 44.98 -5.33 20.91
N LEU A 231 44.41 -4.32 20.27
CA LEU A 231 43.04 -3.85 20.46
C LEU A 231 42.09 -4.65 19.58
N LYS A 232 40.97 -5.12 20.15
CA LYS A 232 40.06 -6.06 19.48
C LYS A 232 38.61 -5.58 19.52
N SER A 233 37.90 -5.78 18.41
CA SER A 233 36.51 -5.34 18.24
C SER A 233 35.45 -6.24 18.85
N ALA A 234 35.82 -7.46 19.25
CA ALA A 234 34.90 -8.44 19.83
C ALA A 234 35.59 -9.32 20.88
N ASN A 235 34.78 -9.85 21.79
CA ASN A 235 35.17 -10.88 22.75
C ASN A 235 34.73 -12.25 22.19
N SER A 236 35.49 -12.77 21.21
CA SER A 236 35.15 -13.94 20.38
C SER A 236 35.64 -15.29 20.93
N GLY A 237 36.05 -15.37 22.20
CA GLY A 237 36.59 -16.57 22.84
C GLY A 237 38.04 -16.40 23.31
N LYS A 238 38.42 -17.18 24.34
CA LYS A 238 39.71 -17.09 25.03
C LYS A 238 40.56 -18.34 24.79
N THR A 239 41.87 -18.16 24.68
CA THR A 239 42.86 -19.23 24.76
C THR A 239 43.91 -18.91 25.82
N SER A 240 44.53 -19.95 26.38
CA SER A 240 45.67 -19.77 27.29
C SER A 240 46.93 -19.44 26.48
N SER A 241 47.56 -18.32 26.80
CA SER A 241 48.79 -17.84 26.17
C SER A 241 49.74 -17.29 27.24
N PRO A 242 50.78 -18.07 27.64
CA PRO A 242 51.69 -17.67 28.72
C PRO A 242 52.34 -16.31 28.47
N GLY A 243 52.20 -15.39 29.43
CA GLY A 243 52.72 -14.03 29.40
C GLY A 243 51.83 -12.99 28.71
N ALA A 244 50.69 -13.40 28.13
CA ALA A 244 49.68 -12.48 27.61
C ALA A 244 48.74 -12.01 28.72
N ARG A 245 48.41 -10.71 28.75
CA ARG A 245 47.61 -10.07 29.80
C ARG A 245 46.45 -9.33 29.17
N ALA A 246 45.22 -9.74 29.41
CA ALA A 246 44.06 -9.23 28.67
C ALA A 246 42.97 -8.66 29.58
N ALA A 247 42.22 -7.68 29.09
CA ALA A 247 41.02 -7.18 29.79
C ALA A 247 39.96 -6.64 28.82
N THR A 248 38.73 -6.56 29.31
CA THR A 248 37.55 -6.07 28.57
C THR A 248 37.17 -4.66 29.01
N VAL A 249 36.58 -3.84 28.13
CA VAL A 249 35.98 -2.56 28.51
C VAL A 249 34.55 -2.82 29.00
N ARG A 250 34.29 -2.64 30.30
CA ARG A 250 33.07 -3.11 30.97
C ARG A 250 31.78 -2.54 30.37
N ALA A 251 31.79 -1.28 29.93
CA ALA A 251 30.62 -0.62 29.35
C ALA A 251 30.30 -1.08 27.91
N ARG A 252 31.21 -1.78 27.24
CA ARG A 252 31.10 -2.19 25.82
C ARG A 252 30.88 -3.69 25.66
N VAL A 253 30.89 -4.44 26.76
CA VAL A 253 30.50 -5.85 26.83
C VAL A 253 29.26 -5.91 27.71
N PRO A 254 28.10 -6.36 27.20
CA PRO A 254 26.86 -6.38 27.99
C PRO A 254 27.04 -7.22 29.26
N THR A 255 26.60 -6.71 30.40
CA THR A 255 26.37 -7.54 31.59
C THR A 255 25.27 -8.56 31.28
N SER A 256 25.39 -9.80 31.76
CA SER A 256 24.42 -10.87 31.51
C SER A 256 22.99 -10.37 31.75
N PRO A 257 22.12 -10.36 30.71
CA PRO A 257 20.78 -9.85 30.84
C PRO A 257 19.95 -10.73 31.77
N PRO A 258 18.92 -10.19 32.43
CA PRO A 258 17.90 -11.05 33.04
C PRO A 258 17.32 -11.98 31.97
N MET A 259 17.24 -13.28 32.25
CA MET A 259 16.68 -14.25 31.32
C MET A 259 15.16 -13.99 31.17
N VAL A 260 14.77 -13.31 30.09
CA VAL A 260 13.36 -13.06 29.74
C VAL A 260 12.93 -14.10 28.71
N GLY A 261 11.90 -14.89 29.05
CA GLY A 261 11.32 -15.89 28.14
C GLY A 261 11.83 -17.32 28.32
N CYS A 262 12.93 -17.55 29.04
CA CYS A 262 13.42 -18.88 29.41
C CYS A 262 13.39 -19.09 30.94
N PRO A 263 13.13 -20.31 31.43
CA PRO A 263 13.36 -20.70 32.81
C PRO A 263 14.85 -20.68 33.18
N ALA A 264 15.13 -20.79 34.48
CA ALA A 264 16.50 -20.87 35.00
C ALA A 264 17.34 -21.95 34.29
N ILE A 265 18.64 -21.65 34.12
CA ILE A 265 19.60 -22.57 33.51
C ILE A 265 19.69 -23.87 34.32
N GLN A 266 19.65 -24.99 33.60
CA GLN A 266 19.97 -26.31 34.10
C GLN A 266 21.48 -26.55 33.90
N GLU A 267 22.19 -26.78 34.99
CA GLU A 267 23.63 -27.05 34.99
C GLU A 267 23.90 -28.54 34.72
N ASP A 268 25.00 -28.81 34.02
CA ASP A 268 25.47 -30.15 33.61
C ASP A 268 24.43 -30.95 32.77
N VAL A 269 23.67 -30.27 31.93
CA VAL A 269 22.62 -30.87 31.10
C VAL A 269 22.90 -30.67 29.62
N ASP A 270 22.78 -31.76 28.86
CA ASP A 270 22.66 -31.75 27.41
C ASP A 270 21.32 -32.33 26.96
N TYR A 271 20.85 -31.89 25.80
CA TYR A 271 19.72 -32.45 25.10
C TYR A 271 20.25 -33.00 23.76
N PRO A 272 20.36 -34.31 23.56
CA PRO A 272 20.92 -34.84 22.31
C PRO A 272 19.98 -34.62 21.12
N GLY A 273 20.55 -34.24 19.97
CA GLY A 273 19.83 -34.08 18.69
C GLY A 273 18.94 -32.83 18.60
N ASN A 274 18.18 -32.74 17.51
CA ASN A 274 17.27 -31.62 17.19
C ASN A 274 17.96 -30.24 17.16
N ASP A 275 19.25 -30.18 16.83
CA ASP A 275 19.99 -28.93 16.72
C ASP A 275 19.49 -28.13 15.50
N LEU A 276 18.85 -26.99 15.74
CA LEU A 276 18.33 -26.05 14.73
C LEU A 276 19.48 -25.28 14.09
N THR A 277 20.33 -24.67 14.92
CA THR A 277 21.50 -23.91 14.50
C THR A 277 22.41 -23.73 15.71
N THR A 278 23.65 -23.28 15.47
CA THR A 278 24.60 -22.95 16.54
C THR A 278 24.95 -21.47 16.48
N THR A 279 24.70 -20.76 17.57
CA THR A 279 25.24 -19.40 17.79
C THR A 279 26.40 -19.46 18.79
N TYR A 280 27.12 -18.37 18.98
CA TYR A 280 28.25 -18.30 19.91
C TYR A 280 28.05 -17.15 20.89
N GLN A 281 28.08 -17.47 22.18
CA GLN A 281 27.84 -16.52 23.26
C GLN A 281 28.80 -16.75 24.42
N THR A 282 29.05 -15.66 25.14
CA THR A 282 30.00 -15.63 26.27
C THR A 282 29.47 -16.34 27.52
N THR A 283 28.16 -16.40 27.72
CA THR A 283 27.52 -17.16 28.79
C THR A 283 26.19 -17.77 28.31
N ALA A 284 25.72 -18.82 29.01
CA ALA A 284 24.49 -19.54 28.65
C ALA A 284 23.22 -18.66 28.67
N GLU A 285 23.21 -17.60 29.49
CA GLU A 285 22.09 -16.66 29.63
C GLU A 285 21.81 -15.91 28.32
N PHE A 286 22.85 -15.60 27.54
CA PHE A 286 22.70 -14.97 26.23
C PHE A 286 22.09 -15.91 25.19
N CYS A 287 22.28 -17.24 25.32
CA CYS A 287 21.63 -18.20 24.43
C CYS A 287 20.10 -18.18 24.56
N CYS A 288 19.55 -17.66 25.66
CA CYS A 288 18.10 -17.46 25.79
C CYS A 288 17.58 -16.39 24.84
N ALA A 289 18.31 -15.28 24.67
CA ALA A 289 17.95 -14.26 23.69
C ALA A 289 18.07 -14.82 22.27
N ASP A 290 19.12 -15.58 22.00
CA ASP A 290 19.30 -16.25 20.72
C ASP A 290 18.15 -17.22 20.43
N CYS A 291 17.75 -18.04 21.42
CA CYS A 291 16.66 -18.99 21.25
C CYS A 291 15.29 -18.30 21.12
N THR A 292 14.97 -17.32 21.98
CA THR A 292 13.71 -16.56 21.87
C THR A 292 13.62 -15.71 20.59
N GLY A 293 14.76 -15.28 20.06
CA GLY A 293 14.87 -14.54 18.80
C GLY A 293 14.94 -15.44 17.55
N THR A 294 15.19 -16.75 17.70
CA THR A 294 15.31 -17.69 16.58
C THR A 294 13.99 -18.45 16.39
N PRO A 295 13.26 -18.22 15.28
CA PRO A 295 12.04 -18.95 14.98
C PRO A 295 12.24 -20.47 15.02
N GLY A 296 11.31 -21.19 15.64
CA GLY A 296 11.39 -22.64 15.81
C GLY A 296 12.32 -23.12 16.93
N CYS A 297 13.11 -22.27 17.60
CA CYS A 297 13.89 -22.69 18.76
C CYS A 297 12.97 -22.94 19.96
N ARG A 298 13.16 -24.08 20.63
CA ARG A 298 12.38 -24.55 21.80
C ARG A 298 13.22 -24.82 23.03
N GLY A 299 14.54 -24.74 22.89
CA GLY A 299 15.51 -24.79 23.97
C GLY A 299 16.92 -24.68 23.40
N PHE A 300 17.91 -24.57 24.27
CA PHE A 300 19.30 -24.50 23.87
C PHE A 300 20.18 -25.31 24.82
N VAL A 301 21.37 -25.69 24.34
CA VAL A 301 22.47 -26.20 25.17
C VAL A 301 23.70 -25.36 24.88
N TRP A 302 24.24 -24.72 25.90
CA TRP A 302 25.47 -23.95 25.84
C TRP A 302 26.65 -24.77 26.35
N ASN A 303 27.75 -24.77 25.61
CA ASN A 303 29.00 -25.41 26.02
C ASN A 303 30.06 -24.36 26.39
N ALA A 304 30.55 -24.43 27.64
CA ALA A 304 31.50 -23.46 28.18
C ALA A 304 32.88 -23.44 27.51
N MET A 305 33.35 -24.58 26.97
CA MET A 305 34.67 -24.68 26.34
C MET A 305 34.71 -24.03 24.95
N ALA A 306 33.60 -24.08 24.21
CA ALA A 306 33.50 -23.54 22.85
C ALA A 306 32.71 -22.23 22.75
N GLY A 307 32.02 -21.82 23.83
CA GLY A 307 31.07 -20.70 23.80
C GLY A 307 29.86 -20.95 22.90
N ALA A 308 29.62 -22.20 22.49
CA ALA A 308 28.61 -22.53 21.48
C ALA A 308 27.23 -22.73 22.11
N CYS A 309 26.23 -21.98 21.64
CA CYS A 309 24.81 -22.16 21.92
C CYS A 309 24.18 -23.04 20.83
N ARG A 310 23.96 -24.32 21.12
CA ARG A 310 23.21 -25.20 20.23
C ARG A 310 21.72 -24.97 20.45
N LEU A 311 21.12 -24.18 19.57
CA LEU A 311 19.68 -23.90 19.56
C LEU A 311 18.95 -25.13 19.02
N LYS A 312 17.79 -25.46 19.59
CA LYS A 312 17.14 -26.75 19.32
C LYS A 312 15.70 -26.56 18.88
N THR A 313 15.29 -27.24 17.81
CA THR A 313 13.89 -27.24 17.35
C THR A 313 12.96 -27.94 18.33
N ALA A 314 13.51 -28.82 19.16
CA ALA A 314 12.81 -29.60 20.17
C ALA A 314 13.82 -30.04 21.25
N VAL A 315 13.39 -30.15 22.50
CA VAL A 315 14.23 -30.71 23.57
C VAL A 315 13.77 -32.12 23.92
N GLY A 316 14.69 -33.08 23.90
CA GLY A 316 14.43 -34.48 24.28
C GLY A 316 14.57 -34.69 25.79
N SER A 317 14.73 -35.95 26.21
CA SER A 317 15.10 -36.25 27.60
C SER A 317 16.47 -35.68 27.94
N PRO A 318 16.65 -35.00 29.10
CA PRO A 318 17.94 -34.47 29.50
C PRO A 318 18.93 -35.61 29.76
N VAL A 319 20.17 -35.44 29.31
CA VAL A 319 21.30 -36.31 29.69
C VAL A 319 22.31 -35.51 30.49
N LYS A 320 22.96 -36.18 31.45
CA LYS A 320 24.01 -35.53 32.26
C LYS A 320 25.26 -35.32 31.41
N ALA A 321 25.67 -34.07 31.25
CA ALA A 321 26.86 -33.66 30.51
C ALA A 321 27.58 -32.53 31.26
N VAL A 322 28.67 -32.88 31.96
CA VAL A 322 29.40 -31.95 32.83
C VAL A 322 29.93 -30.76 32.02
N GLY A 323 29.61 -29.55 32.48
CA GLY A 323 30.01 -28.28 31.85
C GLY A 323 29.06 -27.74 30.77
N ASN A 324 27.99 -28.47 30.43
CA ASN A 324 26.94 -27.95 29.56
C ASN A 324 25.83 -27.28 30.38
N ARG A 325 25.29 -26.17 29.86
CA ARG A 325 24.27 -25.36 30.51
C ARG A 325 23.08 -25.20 29.57
N ALA A 326 21.91 -25.68 29.97
CA ALA A 326 20.76 -25.76 29.07
C ALA A 326 19.54 -25.04 29.64
N SER A 327 18.64 -24.58 28.76
CA SER A 327 17.30 -24.15 29.17
C SER A 327 16.28 -24.47 28.08
N VAL A 328 15.01 -24.57 28.49
CA VAL A 328 13.89 -25.00 27.67
C VAL A 328 12.81 -23.94 27.72
N LEU A 329 12.37 -23.45 26.57
CA LEU A 329 11.30 -22.45 26.52
C LEU A 329 9.98 -23.02 27.06
N PRO A 330 9.19 -22.26 27.85
CA PRO A 330 7.90 -22.73 28.34
C PRO A 330 6.95 -23.03 27.19
N ARG A 331 6.22 -24.15 27.24
CA ARG A 331 5.15 -24.44 26.27
C ARG A 331 3.95 -23.52 26.57
N LEU A 332 3.57 -22.67 25.61
CA LEU A 332 2.47 -21.70 25.76
C LEU A 332 1.07 -22.31 25.47
N THR A 333 1.01 -23.55 25.01
CA THR A 333 -0.22 -24.26 24.63
C THR A 333 -0.34 -25.57 25.41
N THR A 334 -1.49 -25.81 26.04
CA THR A 334 -1.85 -27.15 26.55
C THR A 334 -2.58 -27.89 25.44
N ALA A 335 -1.90 -28.81 24.75
CA ALA A 335 -2.51 -29.65 23.74
C ALA A 335 -3.48 -30.67 24.36
N THR A 336 -4.63 -30.91 23.71
CA THR A 336 -5.48 -32.08 24.02
C THR A 336 -5.42 -33.02 22.83
N CYS A 337 -5.08 -34.28 23.05
CA CYS A 337 -4.98 -35.28 21.99
C CYS A 337 -5.88 -36.49 22.27
N SER A 338 -6.27 -37.18 21.20
CA SER A 338 -7.02 -38.43 21.30
C SER A 338 -6.22 -39.52 22.01
N ALA A 339 -6.91 -40.54 22.53
CA ALA A 339 -6.25 -41.78 22.91
C ALA A 339 -5.47 -42.38 21.72
N PHE A 340 -4.37 -43.08 22.01
CA PHE A 340 -3.56 -43.69 20.96
C PHE A 340 -4.31 -44.78 20.24
N LYS A 341 -4.17 -44.79 18.91
CA LYS A 341 -4.41 -45.97 18.11
C LYS A 341 -3.08 -46.72 18.00
N ASN A 342 -2.98 -47.84 18.71
CA ASN A 342 -1.78 -48.69 18.70
C ASN A 342 -1.71 -49.51 17.40
N ASP A 343 -0.48 -49.86 17.01
CA ASP A 343 -0.11 -50.69 15.87
C ASP A 343 -0.62 -50.16 14.53
N VAL A 344 -0.74 -48.83 14.41
CA VAL A 344 -1.29 -48.15 13.24
C VAL A 344 -0.42 -46.99 12.81
N ASP A 345 -0.11 -46.96 11.51
CA ASP A 345 0.43 -45.82 10.80
C ASP A 345 -0.63 -45.20 9.87
N TYR A 346 -0.44 -43.93 9.54
CA TYR A 346 -1.18 -43.20 8.51
C TYR A 346 -0.17 -42.79 7.43
N PRO A 347 0.03 -43.61 6.38
CA PRO A 347 1.10 -43.38 5.42
C PRO A 347 0.96 -42.04 4.68
N GLY A 348 2.10 -41.37 4.47
CA GLY A 348 2.18 -40.07 3.78
C GLY A 348 1.79 -38.87 4.65
N ASN A 349 1.69 -37.71 4.01
CA ASN A 349 1.32 -36.42 4.61
C ASN A 349 2.25 -35.95 5.75
N ASP A 350 3.46 -36.49 5.82
CA ASP A 350 4.50 -36.07 6.76
C ASP A 350 4.96 -34.65 6.43
N ILE A 351 4.78 -33.75 7.39
CA ILE A 351 5.22 -32.36 7.30
C ILE A 351 6.46 -32.08 8.15
N GLY A 352 6.85 -33.04 8.99
CA GLY A 352 8.07 -32.98 9.79
C GLY A 352 8.19 -34.18 10.73
N SER A 353 9.30 -34.26 11.45
CA SER A 353 9.46 -35.24 12.52
C SER A 353 10.29 -34.71 13.69
N THR A 354 10.07 -35.27 14.88
CA THR A 354 10.82 -34.97 16.10
C THR A 354 11.26 -36.27 16.77
N SER A 355 12.39 -36.26 17.46
CA SER A 355 12.81 -37.42 18.27
C SER A 355 12.22 -37.34 19.68
N ARG A 356 11.50 -38.40 20.08
CA ARG A 356 10.84 -38.53 21.40
C ARG A 356 10.90 -39.96 21.90
N ALA A 357 11.32 -40.12 23.16
CA ALA A 357 11.33 -41.42 23.83
C ALA A 357 9.91 -41.98 24.10
N SER A 358 8.87 -41.15 24.08
CA SER A 358 7.50 -41.54 24.34
C SER A 358 6.52 -40.94 23.32
N ALA A 359 5.56 -41.76 22.88
CA ALA A 359 4.46 -41.31 22.01
C ALA A 359 3.58 -40.22 22.65
N ALA A 360 3.56 -40.09 23.98
CA ALA A 360 2.83 -39.04 24.69
C ALA A 360 3.37 -37.65 24.39
N ASP A 361 4.67 -37.55 24.10
CA ASP A 361 5.32 -36.27 23.88
C ASP A 361 5.03 -35.69 22.49
N CYS A 362 4.68 -36.55 21.52
CA CYS A 362 4.32 -36.15 20.17
C CYS A 362 3.08 -35.25 20.10
N CYS A 363 2.19 -35.34 21.09
CA CYS A 363 0.99 -34.50 21.16
C CYS A 363 1.34 -33.01 21.24
N GLY A 364 2.31 -32.67 22.09
CA GLY A 364 2.80 -31.30 22.19
C GLY A 364 3.56 -30.88 20.92
N ASP A 365 4.34 -31.79 20.35
CA ASP A 365 5.09 -31.51 19.13
C ASP A 365 4.17 -31.20 17.95
N CYS A 366 3.08 -31.96 17.77
CA CYS A 366 2.09 -31.69 16.73
C CYS A 366 1.33 -30.38 16.98
N ALA A 367 0.96 -30.09 18.24
CA ALA A 367 0.31 -28.81 18.57
C ALA A 367 1.18 -27.59 18.26
N ASP A 368 2.50 -27.75 18.32
CA ASP A 368 3.48 -26.70 18.09
C ASP A 368 3.99 -26.66 16.64
N PHE A 369 3.61 -27.63 15.80
CA PHE A 369 4.06 -27.73 14.41
C PHE A 369 2.95 -27.28 13.46
N ASN A 370 3.15 -26.15 12.77
CA ASN A 370 2.12 -25.52 11.95
C ASN A 370 1.63 -26.46 10.84
N GLY A 371 0.31 -26.54 10.68
CA GLY A 371 -0.33 -27.47 9.75
C GLY A 371 -0.46 -28.91 10.25
N CYS A 372 0.06 -29.27 11.43
CA CYS A 372 -0.09 -30.62 11.98
C CYS A 372 -1.51 -30.84 12.51
N THR A 373 -2.16 -31.90 12.04
CA THR A 373 -3.50 -32.33 12.49
C THR A 373 -3.47 -33.69 13.17
N LEU A 374 -2.43 -34.49 12.93
CA LEU A 374 -2.19 -35.77 13.58
C LEU A 374 -0.69 -36.10 13.63
N TYR A 375 -0.34 -37.09 14.43
CA TYR A 375 1.02 -37.60 14.53
C TYR A 375 1.03 -39.12 14.64
N VAL A 376 2.14 -39.73 14.20
CA VAL A 376 2.43 -41.16 14.37
C VAL A 376 3.79 -41.29 15.04
N TRP A 377 3.82 -41.91 16.21
CA TRP A 377 5.08 -42.26 16.86
C TRP A 377 5.51 -43.67 16.49
N SER A 378 6.78 -43.88 16.20
CA SER A 378 7.39 -45.21 16.02
C SER A 378 8.67 -45.35 16.85
N ASN A 379 9.16 -46.59 17.00
CA ASN A 379 10.45 -46.87 17.65
C ASN A 379 11.67 -46.57 16.77
N ASP A 380 11.48 -45.96 15.60
CA ASP A 380 12.59 -45.64 14.70
C ASP A 380 13.58 -44.71 15.41
N PHE A 381 14.87 -45.05 15.32
CA PHE A 381 15.99 -44.31 15.93
C PHE A 381 15.87 -44.06 17.44
N GLY A 382 15.22 -44.96 18.18
CA GLY A 382 15.02 -44.83 19.63
C GLY A 382 13.77 -44.01 20.01
N GLY A 383 12.93 -43.69 19.02
CA GLY A 383 11.66 -43.01 19.21
C GLY A 383 11.55 -41.76 18.32
N THR A 384 10.65 -41.80 17.34
CA THR A 384 10.42 -40.71 16.37
C THR A 384 8.93 -40.40 16.27
N CYS A 385 8.55 -39.13 16.39
CA CYS A 385 7.23 -38.61 16.07
C CYS A 385 7.21 -38.10 14.64
N TYR A 386 6.40 -38.70 13.79
CA TYR A 386 6.10 -38.23 12.46
C TYR A 386 4.85 -37.33 12.52
N LEU A 387 5.02 -36.06 12.18
CA LEU A 387 4.00 -35.02 12.27
C LEU A 387 3.34 -34.87 10.91
N LYS A 388 2.00 -34.86 10.85
CA LYS A 388 1.27 -34.98 9.59
C LYS A 388 0.16 -33.93 9.45
N ASN A 389 -0.05 -33.42 8.24
CA ASN A 389 -1.09 -32.42 7.97
C ASN A 389 -2.46 -33.00 7.58
N ALA A 390 -2.52 -34.25 7.12
CA ALA A 390 -3.76 -34.89 6.73
C ALA A 390 -3.76 -36.38 7.07
N LYS A 391 -4.93 -36.89 7.49
CA LYS A 391 -5.14 -38.28 7.85
C LYS A 391 -5.46 -39.12 6.60
N SER A 392 -4.61 -40.08 6.26
CA SER A 392 -4.83 -41.07 5.21
C SER A 392 -5.57 -42.31 5.74
N ASP A 393 -5.75 -43.32 4.87
CA ASP A 393 -6.27 -44.61 5.29
C ASP A 393 -5.28 -45.31 6.25
N PRO A 394 -5.77 -45.95 7.35
CA PRO A 394 -4.90 -46.58 8.33
C PRO A 394 -4.21 -47.81 7.76
N SER A 395 -2.90 -47.94 8.02
CA SER A 395 -2.09 -49.11 7.69
C SER A 395 -1.61 -49.82 8.97
N PRO A 396 -1.66 -51.17 9.06
CA PRO A 396 -1.09 -51.90 10.19
C PRO A 396 0.43 -51.70 10.27
N PHE A 397 0.93 -51.23 11.41
CA PHE A 397 2.36 -51.07 11.66
C PHE A 397 2.67 -51.41 13.13
N PRO A 398 3.12 -52.65 13.43
CA PRO A 398 3.37 -53.09 14.80
C PRO A 398 4.35 -52.16 15.54
N GLY A 399 3.94 -51.69 16.73
CA GLY A 399 4.71 -50.78 17.58
C GLY A 399 4.46 -49.29 17.33
N ALA A 400 3.78 -48.90 16.25
CA ALA A 400 3.41 -47.50 16.02
C ALA A 400 2.25 -47.05 16.93
N LYS A 401 2.24 -45.77 17.30
CA LYS A 401 1.16 -45.16 18.08
C LYS A 401 0.72 -43.86 17.43
N ALA A 402 -0.47 -43.86 16.84
CA ALA A 402 -1.04 -42.69 16.20
C ALA A 402 -1.98 -41.91 17.14
N GLY A 403 -1.92 -40.58 17.09
CA GLY A 403 -2.81 -39.69 17.83
C GLY A 403 -3.29 -38.53 16.96
N VAL A 404 -4.53 -38.09 17.17
CA VAL A 404 -5.10 -36.91 16.51
C VAL A 404 -5.07 -35.75 17.50
N TYR A 405 -4.60 -34.60 17.02
CA TYR A 405 -4.55 -33.37 17.78
C TYR A 405 -5.86 -32.58 17.57
N THR A 406 -6.48 -32.14 18.67
CA THR A 406 -7.55 -31.14 18.64
C THR A 406 -7.11 -29.90 19.42
N ARG A 407 -7.18 -28.73 18.77
CA ARG A 407 -6.87 -27.45 19.41
C ARG A 407 -7.96 -27.11 20.44
N SER A 408 -7.81 -27.61 21.66
CA SER A 408 -8.49 -27.04 22.83
C SER A 408 -7.76 -25.77 23.22
N VAL A 409 -8.36 -24.62 22.96
CA VAL A 409 -7.78 -23.33 23.35
C VAL A 409 -7.76 -23.27 24.88
N ALA A 410 -6.57 -23.36 25.48
CA ALA A 410 -6.39 -22.88 26.83
C ALA A 410 -6.87 -21.42 26.88
N PRO A 411 -7.63 -20.99 27.89
CA PRO A 411 -7.94 -19.58 28.06
C PRO A 411 -6.65 -18.78 27.94
N VAL A 412 -6.63 -17.77 27.05
CA VAL A 412 -5.54 -16.79 27.00
C VAL A 412 -5.29 -16.38 28.45
N PRO A 413 -4.07 -16.60 29.01
CA PRO A 413 -3.80 -16.12 30.36
C PRO A 413 -4.16 -14.65 30.40
N ILE A 414 -4.96 -14.27 31.40
CA ILE A 414 -5.37 -12.89 31.65
C ILE A 414 -4.11 -12.11 31.98
N VAL A 415 -3.36 -11.70 30.96
CA VAL A 415 -2.34 -10.68 31.08
C VAL A 415 -3.06 -9.43 30.65
N THR A 416 -3.60 -8.69 31.62
CA THR A 416 -4.01 -7.30 31.39
C THR A 416 -2.77 -6.58 30.86
N PRO A 417 -2.71 -6.19 29.58
CA PRO A 417 -1.55 -5.48 29.08
C PRO A 417 -1.43 -4.16 29.85
N ALA A 418 -0.19 -3.74 30.13
CA ALA A 418 0.03 -2.49 30.86
C ALA A 418 -0.65 -1.33 30.11
N PRO A 419 -1.38 -0.43 30.79
CA PRO A 419 -2.03 0.70 30.15
C PRO A 419 -1.02 1.54 29.37
N ALA A 420 -1.28 1.77 28.10
CA ALA A 420 -0.49 2.63 27.23
C ALA A 420 -1.43 3.44 26.31
N PRO A 421 -1.13 4.71 26.00
CA PRO A 421 -1.94 5.48 25.07
C PRO A 421 -2.12 4.74 23.74
N SER A 422 -3.34 4.76 23.20
CA SER A 422 -3.62 4.22 21.88
C SER A 422 -2.64 4.79 20.84
N ALA A 423 -2.02 3.90 20.07
CA ALA A 423 -1.11 4.29 18.98
C ALA A 423 -1.83 4.44 17.64
N ILE A 424 -3.16 4.38 17.62
CA ILE A 424 -3.97 4.43 16.40
C ILE A 424 -3.77 5.79 15.72
N GLN A 425 -3.40 5.74 14.45
CA GLN A 425 -3.37 6.89 13.56
C GLN A 425 -4.57 6.84 12.62
N THR A 426 -5.04 8.01 12.20
CA THR A 426 -6.13 8.15 11.23
C THR A 426 -5.69 9.01 10.08
N SER A 427 -6.13 8.67 8.88
CA SER A 427 -5.90 9.49 7.68
C SER A 427 -7.10 9.42 6.76
N VAL A 428 -7.12 10.31 5.77
CA VAL A 428 -8.16 10.40 4.75
C VAL A 428 -7.49 10.32 3.39
N PHE A 429 -7.98 9.43 2.54
CA PHE A 429 -7.55 9.33 1.14
C PHE A 429 -8.63 9.90 0.23
N GLY A 430 -8.20 10.57 -0.85
CA GLY A 430 -9.08 11.21 -1.82
C GLY A 430 -9.38 12.68 -1.50
N THR A 431 -9.44 13.49 -2.55
CA THR A 431 -9.71 14.93 -2.50
C THR A 431 -10.87 15.28 -3.41
N TYR A 432 -11.70 16.24 -2.99
CA TYR A 432 -12.82 16.73 -3.81
C TYR A 432 -12.35 17.07 -5.23
N PRO A 433 -13.08 16.66 -6.28
CA PRO A 433 -14.40 16.03 -6.25
C PRO A 433 -14.43 14.51 -6.11
N SER A 434 -13.27 13.85 -5.99
CA SER A 434 -13.19 12.42 -5.70
C SER A 434 -13.77 12.12 -4.30
N PRO A 435 -14.42 10.95 -4.11
CA PRO A 435 -14.85 10.51 -2.78
C PRO A 435 -13.65 10.43 -1.82
N SER A 436 -13.87 10.87 -0.58
CA SER A 436 -12.90 10.74 0.49
C SER A 436 -13.22 9.54 1.37
N VAL A 437 -12.21 8.72 1.65
CA VAL A 437 -12.31 7.55 2.53
C VAL A 437 -11.35 7.73 3.70
N ALA A 438 -11.90 7.82 4.91
CA ALA A 438 -11.12 7.80 6.13
C ALA A 438 -10.83 6.37 6.56
N PHE A 439 -9.62 6.16 7.06
CA PHE A 439 -9.13 4.89 7.54
C PHE A 439 -8.24 5.11 8.76
N ALA A 440 -8.08 4.06 9.55
CA ALA A 440 -7.21 4.05 10.70
C ALA A 440 -6.13 2.98 10.52
N TYR A 441 -4.98 3.17 11.17
CA TYR A 441 -3.88 2.23 11.10
C TYR A 441 -2.96 2.32 12.31
N LEU A 442 -2.20 1.25 12.52
CA LEU A 442 -1.12 1.17 13.49
C LEU A 442 0.21 0.98 12.73
N PRO A 443 1.23 1.83 12.98
CA PRO A 443 2.55 1.65 12.38
C PRO A 443 3.32 0.51 13.04
N ASN A 444 4.20 -0.15 12.28
CA ASN A 444 5.01 -1.29 12.71
C ASN A 444 4.17 -2.48 13.22
N MET A 445 2.97 -2.66 12.67
CA MET A 445 2.04 -3.71 13.02
C MET A 445 1.49 -4.37 11.75
N GLN A 446 1.00 -5.61 11.86
CA GLN A 446 0.43 -6.36 10.74
C GLN A 446 -0.79 -7.19 11.15
N TRP A 447 -1.78 -7.27 10.26
CA TRP A 447 -2.93 -8.17 10.38
C TRP A 447 -2.62 -9.57 9.83
N ILE A 448 -1.39 -10.04 10.04
CA ILE A 448 -0.97 -11.39 9.65
C ILE A 448 -0.33 -12.04 10.87
N PRO A 449 -0.80 -13.22 11.32
CA PRO A 449 -0.25 -13.86 12.51
C PRO A 449 1.24 -14.13 12.35
N ASN A 450 2.03 -13.91 13.41
CA ASN A 450 3.47 -14.16 13.38
C ASN A 450 3.82 -15.62 13.04
N SER A 451 2.94 -16.57 13.38
CA SER A 451 3.05 -18.00 13.04
C SER A 451 2.89 -18.31 11.56
N LYS A 452 2.32 -17.38 10.77
CA LYS A 452 2.10 -17.53 9.33
C LYS A 452 3.12 -16.78 8.48
N LEU A 453 4.13 -16.13 9.09
CA LEU A 453 5.05 -15.21 8.41
C LEU A 453 6.53 -15.58 8.58
N GLU A 454 6.85 -16.85 8.80
CA GLU A 454 8.23 -17.29 9.02
C GLU A 454 9.19 -16.89 7.88
N THR A 455 8.68 -16.72 6.66
CA THR A 455 9.41 -16.33 5.44
C THR A 455 9.02 -14.97 4.85
N GLY A 456 7.98 -14.30 5.37
CA GLY A 456 7.37 -13.14 4.71
C GLY A 456 6.37 -13.48 3.60
N GLU A 457 6.11 -14.78 3.40
CA GLU A 457 5.28 -15.29 2.31
C GLU A 457 3.78 -15.26 2.65
N ILE A 458 2.97 -14.81 1.70
CA ILE A 458 1.52 -14.98 1.63
C ILE A 458 1.25 -15.75 0.34
N GLY A 459 1.03 -17.06 0.46
CA GLY A 459 0.99 -17.96 -0.69
C GLY A 459 2.32 -17.93 -1.44
N ASP A 460 2.27 -17.65 -2.74
CA ASP A 460 3.44 -17.62 -3.62
C ASP A 460 4.21 -16.27 -3.59
N ILE A 461 3.80 -15.31 -2.76
CA ILE A 461 4.38 -13.95 -2.75
C ILE A 461 5.03 -13.62 -1.42
N ASP A 462 6.28 -13.20 -1.47
CA ASP A 462 6.97 -12.54 -0.37
C ASP A 462 6.63 -11.05 -0.36
N ILE A 463 5.81 -10.62 0.62
CA ILE A 463 5.36 -9.21 0.70
C ILE A 463 6.48 -8.24 1.10
N LEU A 464 7.62 -8.76 1.55
CA LEU A 464 8.80 -7.98 1.96
C LEU A 464 9.80 -7.80 0.80
N LYS A 465 9.60 -8.51 -0.32
CA LYS A 465 10.38 -8.32 -1.55
C LYS A 465 9.62 -7.52 -2.59
N PRO A 466 10.31 -6.75 -3.45
CA PRO A 466 9.67 -6.10 -4.58
C PRO A 466 8.91 -7.10 -5.42
N PHE A 467 7.69 -6.74 -5.81
CA PHE A 467 6.87 -7.57 -6.68
C PHE A 467 7.58 -7.81 -8.02
N PRO A 468 7.79 -9.07 -8.45
CA PRO A 468 8.50 -9.36 -9.67
C PRO A 468 7.68 -8.89 -10.88
N LEU A 469 8.23 -7.94 -11.65
CA LEU A 469 7.62 -7.52 -12.90
C LEU A 469 7.88 -8.61 -13.95
N PRO A 470 6.83 -9.13 -14.64
CA PRO A 470 7.02 -10.09 -15.71
C PRO A 470 7.79 -9.46 -16.87
N SER A 471 8.59 -10.28 -17.57
CA SER A 471 9.15 -9.90 -18.85
C SER A 471 8.05 -9.71 -19.91
N PRO A 472 8.30 -8.96 -20.99
CA PRO A 472 7.34 -8.83 -22.09
C PRO A 472 6.86 -10.18 -22.65
N ALA A 473 7.72 -11.20 -22.67
CA ALA A 473 7.37 -12.55 -23.13
C ALA A 473 6.46 -13.29 -22.14
N GLU A 474 6.74 -13.19 -20.83
CA GLU A 474 5.87 -13.77 -19.78
C GLU A 474 4.49 -13.12 -19.78
N MET A 475 4.39 -11.84 -20.14
CA MET A 475 3.10 -11.17 -20.28
C MET A 475 2.29 -11.61 -21.47
N ILE A 476 2.90 -11.75 -22.65
CA ILE A 476 2.18 -12.29 -23.82
C ILE A 476 1.61 -13.66 -23.46
N ALA A 477 2.42 -14.51 -22.80
CA ALA A 477 1.95 -15.80 -22.32
C ALA A 477 0.87 -15.71 -21.23
N ALA A 478 0.93 -14.71 -20.34
CA ALA A 478 -0.08 -14.49 -19.30
C ALA A 478 -1.41 -13.96 -19.87
N HIS A 479 -1.38 -13.15 -20.93
CA HIS A 479 -2.56 -12.60 -21.60
C HIS A 479 -3.34 -13.66 -22.38
N ASP A 480 -2.69 -14.78 -22.74
CA ASP A 480 -3.32 -15.98 -23.32
C ASP A 480 -3.80 -16.98 -22.25
N ALA A 481 -3.47 -16.76 -20.97
CA ALA A 481 -3.80 -17.64 -19.86
C ALA A 481 -5.01 -17.14 -19.05
N LYS A 482 -5.67 -18.05 -18.33
CA LYS A 482 -6.72 -17.64 -17.38
C LYS A 482 -6.12 -16.78 -16.25
N PRO A 483 -6.75 -15.65 -15.88
CA PRO A 483 -6.28 -14.83 -14.76
C PRO A 483 -6.17 -15.65 -13.48
N LYS A 484 -5.12 -15.45 -12.69
CA LYS A 484 -4.93 -16.17 -11.43
C LYS A 484 -5.86 -15.62 -10.33
N PRO A 485 -6.47 -16.50 -9.51
CA PRO A 485 -7.16 -16.12 -8.27
C PRO A 485 -6.29 -15.29 -7.34
N LEU A 486 -6.87 -14.18 -6.85
CA LEU A 486 -6.27 -13.35 -5.82
C LEU A 486 -6.40 -13.93 -4.41
N LEU A 487 -7.39 -14.82 -4.16
CA LEU A 487 -7.60 -15.36 -2.82
C LEU A 487 -6.63 -16.50 -2.57
N GLU A 488 -5.67 -16.24 -1.71
CA GLU A 488 -4.79 -17.28 -1.20
C GLU A 488 -5.57 -18.05 -0.11
N GLU A 489 -5.90 -19.31 -0.39
CA GLU A 489 -6.79 -20.11 0.47
C GLU A 489 -6.18 -20.41 1.86
N GLY A 490 -4.85 -20.48 2.00
CA GLY A 490 -4.16 -20.80 3.26
C GLY A 490 -4.16 -19.67 4.31
N THR A 491 -4.26 -18.42 3.86
CA THR A 491 -4.21 -17.18 4.65
C THR A 491 -5.51 -16.40 4.57
N ASN A 492 -6.38 -16.72 3.61
CA ASN A 492 -7.63 -16.01 3.34
C ASN A 492 -7.38 -14.52 3.11
N THR A 493 -6.43 -14.20 2.22
CA THR A 493 -6.05 -12.83 1.89
C THR A 493 -6.06 -12.59 0.38
N LEU A 494 -6.24 -11.33 0.01
CA LEU A 494 -6.04 -10.83 -1.35
C LEU A 494 -4.84 -9.90 -1.30
N TYR A 495 -3.90 -10.01 -2.24
CA TYR A 495 -2.80 -9.05 -2.32
C TYR A 495 -2.91 -8.23 -3.61
N PHE A 496 -2.50 -6.96 -3.55
CA PHE A 496 -2.53 -6.01 -4.65
C PHE A 496 -1.17 -5.35 -4.75
N PRO A 497 -0.37 -5.63 -5.80
CA PRO A 497 0.90 -4.98 -6.01
C PRO A 497 0.70 -3.55 -6.51
N LEU A 498 1.80 -2.78 -6.47
CA LEU A 498 1.88 -1.39 -6.96
C LEU A 498 0.84 -0.43 -6.33
N SER A 499 0.39 -0.70 -5.11
CA SER A 499 -0.42 0.21 -4.31
C SER A 499 0.45 1.38 -3.83
N GLN A 500 0.21 2.58 -4.35
CA GLN A 500 1.06 3.76 -4.21
C GLN A 500 1.01 4.37 -2.80
N SER A 501 0.02 4.02 -2.00
CA SER A 501 -0.09 4.51 -0.63
C SER A 501 -0.99 3.63 0.24
N VAL A 502 -0.82 3.76 1.55
CA VAL A 502 -1.73 3.18 2.55
C VAL A 502 -3.19 3.60 2.34
N GLY A 503 -3.42 4.82 1.83
CA GLY A 503 -4.76 5.31 1.54
C GLY A 503 -5.40 4.65 0.33
N GLU A 504 -4.62 4.37 -0.71
CA GLU A 504 -5.07 3.56 -1.83
C GLU A 504 -5.41 2.13 -1.38
N CYS A 505 -4.57 1.54 -0.53
CA CYS A 505 -4.85 0.23 0.08
C CYS A 505 -6.15 0.22 0.90
N ALA A 506 -6.46 1.29 1.64
CA ALA A 506 -7.73 1.43 2.34
C ALA A 506 -8.94 1.51 1.39
N VAL A 507 -8.84 2.26 0.29
CA VAL A 507 -9.90 2.29 -0.74
C VAL A 507 -10.08 0.90 -1.36
N MET A 508 -8.98 0.20 -1.62
CA MET A 508 -9.04 -1.17 -2.14
C MET A 508 -9.82 -2.09 -1.20
N THR A 509 -9.40 -2.11 0.05
CA THR A 509 -10.00 -2.91 1.13
C THR A 509 -11.50 -2.69 1.25
N SER A 510 -11.91 -1.43 1.47
CA SER A 510 -13.32 -1.07 1.68
C SER A 510 -14.19 -1.41 0.48
N SER A 511 -13.70 -1.10 -0.72
CA SER A 511 -14.46 -1.32 -1.93
C SER A 511 -14.66 -2.82 -2.25
N SER A 512 -13.74 -3.68 -1.83
CA SER A 512 -13.81 -5.14 -1.99
C SER A 512 -14.76 -5.77 -0.97
N GLY A 513 -15.38 -4.96 -0.11
CA GLY A 513 -16.29 -5.40 0.95
C GLY A 513 -15.55 -5.85 2.20
N TYR A 514 -14.24 -5.58 2.29
CA TYR A 514 -13.43 -5.95 3.44
C TYR A 514 -13.12 -4.75 4.34
N ALA A 515 -12.70 -5.04 5.57
CA ALA A 515 -12.46 -4.02 6.59
C ALA A 515 -10.99 -3.87 6.99
N PHE A 516 -10.16 -4.90 6.81
CA PHE A 516 -8.79 -4.94 7.35
C PHE A 516 -7.75 -5.10 6.26
N PHE A 517 -6.59 -4.46 6.43
CA PHE A 517 -5.49 -4.57 5.49
C PHE A 517 -4.11 -4.44 6.13
N THR A 518 -3.11 -5.08 5.54
CA THR A 518 -1.69 -4.81 5.81
C THR A 518 -1.09 -4.11 4.59
N TYR A 519 -0.44 -2.96 4.78
CA TYR A 519 0.26 -2.26 3.71
C TYR A 519 1.77 -2.28 3.99
N VAL A 520 2.55 -2.64 2.97
CA VAL A 520 4.02 -2.66 3.01
C VAL A 520 4.56 -1.54 2.12
N PRO A 521 4.95 -0.38 2.68
CA PRO A 521 5.38 0.76 1.87
C PRO A 521 6.63 0.50 1.02
N SER A 522 7.57 -0.32 1.53
CA SER A 522 8.84 -0.62 0.84
C SER A 522 8.64 -1.41 -0.47
N THR A 523 7.58 -2.19 -0.56
CA THR A 523 7.26 -3.03 -1.73
C THR A 523 6.02 -2.57 -2.48
N GLN A 524 5.29 -1.58 -1.95
CA GLN A 524 4.01 -1.11 -2.46
C GLN A 524 2.95 -2.23 -2.55
N ILE A 525 3.00 -3.20 -1.63
CA ILE A 525 2.03 -4.31 -1.59
C ILE A 525 0.95 -4.01 -0.57
N CYS A 526 -0.30 -4.09 -1.01
CA CYS A 526 -1.49 -4.03 -0.16
C CYS A 526 -2.06 -5.45 0.01
N VAL A 527 -2.17 -5.91 1.25
CA VAL A 527 -2.79 -7.20 1.60
C VAL A 527 -4.15 -6.91 2.24
N VAL A 528 -5.23 -7.28 1.58
CA VAL A 528 -6.59 -7.19 2.09
C VAL A 528 -6.97 -8.50 2.77
N HIS A 529 -7.45 -8.40 4.00
CA HIS A 529 -7.79 -9.57 4.81
C HIS A 529 -9.26 -9.92 4.68
N ASN A 530 -9.53 -11.16 4.32
CA ASN A 530 -10.86 -11.75 4.41
C ASN A 530 -10.97 -12.46 5.75
N PHE A 531 -11.32 -11.73 6.81
CA PHE A 531 -11.68 -12.37 8.05
C PHE A 531 -13.13 -12.85 8.01
N ALA A 532 -13.45 -13.84 8.85
CA ALA A 532 -14.75 -14.51 8.81
C ALA A 532 -15.92 -13.54 9.04
N SER A 533 -17.11 -13.94 8.59
CA SER A 533 -18.33 -13.19 8.92
C SER A 533 -18.58 -13.20 10.44
N PRO A 534 -19.02 -12.07 11.02
CA PRO A 534 -19.13 -11.95 12.46
C PRO A 534 -20.25 -12.82 13.01
N THR A 535 -19.93 -13.63 14.01
CA THR A 535 -20.93 -14.27 14.90
C THR A 535 -21.34 -13.33 16.03
N THR A 536 -20.52 -12.32 16.33
CA THR A 536 -20.72 -11.26 17.32
C THR A 536 -20.33 -9.91 16.73
N THR A 537 -20.98 -8.82 17.15
CA THR A 537 -20.72 -7.49 16.61
C THR A 537 -19.30 -7.02 16.99
N THR A 538 -18.46 -6.77 15.98
CA THR A 538 -17.14 -6.18 16.13
C THR A 538 -17.21 -4.66 16.00
N PHE A 539 -16.59 -3.94 16.93
CA PHE A 539 -16.49 -2.49 16.94
C PHE A 539 -15.02 -2.06 16.74
N ALA A 540 -14.67 -1.56 15.57
CA ALA A 540 -13.37 -0.92 15.33
C ALA A 540 -13.28 0.41 16.08
N LEU A 541 -12.16 0.63 16.76
CA LEU A 541 -11.83 1.94 17.29
C LEU A 541 -11.43 2.88 16.15
N PHE A 542 -11.82 4.14 16.29
CA PHE A 542 -11.46 5.19 15.36
C PHE A 542 -11.38 6.50 16.16
N PRO A 543 -10.19 7.06 16.42
CA PRO A 543 -10.02 8.21 17.31
C PRO A 543 -10.93 9.41 17.00
N THR A 544 -11.31 9.61 15.74
CA THR A 544 -12.12 10.75 15.31
C THR A 544 -13.64 10.55 15.42
N GLN A 545 -14.13 9.37 15.81
CA GLN A 545 -15.58 9.09 15.90
C GLN A 545 -15.92 7.96 16.88
N ALA A 546 -17.23 7.78 17.11
CA ALA A 546 -17.72 6.62 17.83
C ALA A 546 -17.28 5.32 17.12
N PRO A 547 -16.93 4.25 17.85
CA PRO A 547 -16.45 3.02 17.26
C PRO A 547 -17.41 2.44 16.21
N MET A 548 -16.83 2.00 15.10
CA MET A 548 -17.56 1.58 13.92
C MET A 548 -17.89 0.11 13.96
N VAL A 549 -19.11 -0.27 13.60
CA VAL A 549 -19.44 -1.68 13.43
C VAL A 549 -18.85 -2.21 12.14
N LEU A 550 -18.11 -3.30 12.25
CA LEU A 550 -17.50 -3.97 11.11
C LEU A 550 -18.34 -5.15 10.64
N SER A 551 -18.22 -5.46 9.35
CA SER A 551 -18.82 -6.62 8.69
C SER A 551 -18.01 -7.91 8.86
N GLN A 552 -17.00 -7.94 9.73
CA GLN A 552 -16.07 -9.07 9.93
C GLN A 552 -15.79 -9.34 11.41
N SER A 553 -15.59 -10.61 11.78
CA SER A 553 -15.00 -11.03 13.07
C SER A 553 -13.49 -11.11 12.94
N LEU A 554 -12.77 -10.62 13.96
CA LEU A 554 -11.32 -10.76 14.03
C LEU A 554 -10.95 -12.17 14.50
N PRO A 555 -9.95 -12.81 13.84
CA PRO A 555 -9.41 -14.09 14.30
C PRO A 555 -8.89 -14.03 15.74
N GLN A 556 -8.98 -15.15 16.44
CA GLN A 556 -8.48 -15.27 17.82
C GLN A 556 -6.96 -15.03 17.93
N ASP A 557 -6.20 -15.26 16.86
CA ASP A 557 -4.77 -14.98 16.80
C ASP A 557 -4.44 -13.48 17.02
N PHE A 558 -5.43 -12.60 16.90
CA PHE A 558 -5.31 -11.16 17.17
C PHE A 558 -5.97 -10.71 18.48
N GLN A 559 -6.39 -11.65 19.32
CA GLN A 559 -6.99 -11.35 20.62
C GLN A 559 -5.92 -10.86 21.59
N LEU A 560 -6.09 -9.65 22.13
CA LEU A 560 -5.19 -9.07 23.13
C LEU A 560 -5.60 -9.44 24.57
N GLY A 561 -6.88 -9.75 24.80
CA GLY A 561 -7.38 -10.09 26.13
C GLY A 561 -8.91 -10.07 26.22
N VAL A 562 -9.44 -10.42 27.39
CA VAL A 562 -10.87 -10.40 27.71
C VAL A 562 -11.07 -9.71 29.07
N ASP A 563 -12.05 -8.81 29.15
CA ASP A 563 -12.61 -8.31 30.40
C ASP A 563 -14.00 -8.96 30.62
N THR A 564 -14.09 -9.79 31.65
CA THR A 564 -15.30 -10.55 32.02
C THR A 564 -16.10 -9.88 33.14
N ASN A 565 -15.80 -8.62 33.49
CA ASN A 565 -16.51 -7.92 34.54
C ASN A 565 -17.99 -7.72 34.17
N GLN A 566 -18.90 -8.31 34.95
CA GLN A 566 -20.36 -8.29 34.74
C GLN A 566 -21.01 -6.89 34.79
N SER A 567 -20.23 -5.84 35.02
CA SER A 567 -20.62 -4.42 34.97
C SER A 567 -20.07 -3.64 33.78
N SER A 568 -19.29 -4.28 32.88
CA SER A 568 -18.73 -3.61 31.71
C SER A 568 -19.86 -3.19 30.76
N THR A 569 -19.86 -1.95 30.28
CA THR A 569 -20.73 -1.47 29.20
C THR A 569 -19.93 -1.44 27.90
N LEU A 570 -20.58 -1.43 26.73
CA LEU A 570 -19.88 -1.27 25.45
C LEU A 570 -18.96 -0.03 25.46
N ALA A 571 -19.42 1.09 26.01
CA ALA A 571 -18.61 2.31 26.13
C ALA A 571 -17.37 2.09 27.01
N ARG A 572 -17.49 1.37 28.12
CA ARG A 572 -16.35 1.02 28.99
C ARG A 572 -15.39 0.04 28.31
N CYS A 573 -15.93 -0.92 27.56
CA CYS A 573 -15.17 -1.86 26.74
C CYS A 573 -14.32 -1.10 25.69
N GLN A 574 -14.93 -0.16 24.98
CA GLN A 574 -14.23 0.69 24.00
C GLN A 574 -13.19 1.60 24.64
N ALA A 575 -13.50 2.19 25.80
CA ALA A 575 -12.54 3.00 26.57
C ALA A 575 -11.34 2.17 27.06
N GLY A 576 -11.59 0.94 27.52
CA GLY A 576 -10.54 -0.02 27.90
C GLY A 576 -9.60 -0.32 26.74
N CYS A 577 -10.14 -0.60 25.55
CA CYS A 577 -9.34 -0.78 24.33
C CYS A 577 -8.52 0.47 24.00
N SER A 578 -9.08 1.67 24.15
CA SER A 578 -8.36 2.93 23.90
C SER A 578 -7.17 3.16 24.85
N SER A 579 -7.09 2.41 25.95
CA SER A 579 -5.97 2.41 26.90
C SER A 579 -4.90 1.34 26.62
N LEU A 580 -5.00 0.66 25.48
CA LEU A 580 -4.04 -0.33 25.01
C LEU A 580 -3.46 0.14 23.67
N ALA A 581 -2.14 0.27 23.59
CA ALA A 581 -1.46 0.82 22.41
C ALA A 581 -1.82 0.10 21.10
N ALA A 582 -1.92 -1.23 21.14
CA ALA A 582 -2.19 -2.08 19.98
C ALA A 582 -3.69 -2.37 19.74
N CYS A 583 -4.59 -1.95 20.62
CA CYS A 583 -5.99 -2.37 20.50
C CYS A 583 -6.72 -1.57 19.42
N ALA A 584 -7.16 -2.26 18.38
CA ALA A 584 -7.80 -1.70 17.21
C ALA A 584 -9.31 -1.95 17.19
N ALA A 585 -9.80 -2.99 17.89
CA ALA A 585 -11.22 -3.33 17.89
C ALA A 585 -11.65 -4.07 19.17
N VAL A 586 -12.95 -4.10 19.42
CA VAL A 586 -13.56 -4.88 20.50
C VAL A 586 -14.77 -5.68 20.01
N THR A 587 -15.05 -6.81 20.66
CA THR A 587 -16.39 -7.40 20.66
C THR A 587 -17.00 -7.29 22.04
N TYR A 588 -18.33 -7.17 22.10
CA TYR A 588 -19.06 -7.06 23.35
C TYR A 588 -20.32 -7.91 23.30
N THR A 589 -20.40 -8.95 24.12
CA THR A 589 -21.54 -9.88 24.19
C THR A 589 -21.72 -10.35 25.62
N ASP A 590 -22.95 -10.31 26.13
CA ASP A 590 -23.29 -10.74 27.50
C ASP A 590 -22.36 -10.18 28.59
N LYS A 591 -22.04 -8.88 28.49
CA LYS A 591 -21.13 -8.14 29.40
C LYS A 591 -19.67 -8.63 29.40
N THR A 592 -19.33 -9.49 28.44
CA THR A 592 -17.96 -9.89 28.16
C THR A 592 -17.41 -8.99 27.07
N CYS A 593 -16.28 -8.34 27.35
CA CYS A 593 -15.56 -7.49 26.41
C CYS A 593 -14.28 -8.21 25.96
N THR A 594 -14.09 -8.37 24.66
CA THR A 594 -12.85 -8.94 24.10
C THR A 594 -12.11 -7.88 23.31
N PHE A 595 -10.82 -7.72 23.57
CA PHE A 595 -9.93 -6.77 22.92
C PHE A 595 -9.18 -7.43 21.77
N PHE A 596 -9.05 -6.74 20.64
CA PHE A 596 -8.31 -7.22 19.48
C PHE A 596 -7.35 -6.17 18.93
N GLY A 597 -6.22 -6.62 18.40
CA GLY A 597 -5.19 -5.77 17.81
C GLY A 597 -4.24 -6.55 16.90
N PRO A 598 -3.60 -5.87 15.94
CA PRO A 598 -2.66 -6.50 15.04
C PRO A 598 -1.40 -6.97 15.79
N SER A 599 -0.68 -7.92 15.19
CA SER A 599 0.61 -8.39 15.73
C SER A 599 1.74 -7.42 15.40
N PRO A 600 2.83 -7.39 16.20
CA PRO A 600 4.05 -6.66 15.81
C PRO A 600 4.54 -7.08 14.44
N ALA A 601 4.90 -6.10 13.60
CA ALA A 601 5.43 -6.38 12.27
C ALA A 601 6.85 -6.96 12.33
N LYS A 602 7.19 -7.80 11.35
CA LYS A 602 8.55 -8.35 11.20
C LYS A 602 9.59 -7.30 10.79
N GLN A 603 9.16 -6.29 10.04
CA GLN A 603 10.00 -5.19 9.58
C GLN A 603 9.36 -3.84 9.93
N ALA A 604 10.19 -2.87 10.28
CA ALA A 604 9.75 -1.50 10.49
C ALA A 604 9.12 -0.91 9.22
N GLY A 605 8.09 -0.09 9.38
CA GLY A 605 7.38 0.59 8.30
C GLY A 605 6.11 -0.11 7.81
N ILE A 606 5.88 -1.38 8.15
CA ILE A 606 4.63 -2.08 7.81
C ILE A 606 3.46 -1.49 8.59
N LEU A 607 2.32 -1.31 7.92
CA LEU A 607 1.13 -0.68 8.49
C LEU A 607 -0.04 -1.67 8.55
N ALA A 608 -0.62 -1.86 9.74
CA ALA A 608 -1.87 -2.60 9.93
C ALA A 608 -3.03 -1.62 9.95
N GLY A 609 -3.84 -1.60 8.91
CA GLY A 609 -4.95 -0.68 8.75
C GLY A 609 -6.32 -1.33 8.78
N TRP A 610 -7.33 -0.49 9.02
CA TRP A 610 -8.73 -0.83 8.87
C TRP A 610 -9.53 0.36 8.35
N VAL A 611 -10.60 0.03 7.65
CA VAL A 611 -11.47 0.96 6.97
C VAL A 611 -12.90 0.44 7.05
N SER A 612 -13.85 1.36 7.10
CA SER A 612 -15.26 1.00 6.98
C SER A 612 -15.94 2.11 6.18
N ASP A 613 -16.52 1.74 5.04
CA ASP A 613 -17.41 2.62 4.30
C ASP A 613 -18.85 2.27 4.69
N PRO A 614 -19.52 3.10 5.50
CA PRO A 614 -20.85 2.77 5.99
C PRO A 614 -21.93 2.92 4.92
N ILE A 615 -21.61 3.44 3.72
CA ILE A 615 -22.58 3.71 2.67
C ILE A 615 -22.40 2.73 1.51
N ALA A 616 -23.44 1.94 1.27
CA ALA A 616 -23.52 1.12 0.07
C ALA A 616 -24.28 1.85 -1.04
N TRP A 617 -23.65 1.82 -2.22
CA TRP A 617 -24.13 2.41 -3.45
C TRP A 617 -24.85 1.39 -4.31
N ASN A 618 -26.13 1.63 -4.60
CA ASN A 618 -26.96 0.68 -5.33
C ASN A 618 -27.55 1.32 -6.58
N GLU A 619 -27.48 0.59 -7.70
CA GLU A 619 -28.04 0.99 -8.97
C GLU A 619 -29.01 -0.10 -9.46
N VAL A 620 -30.16 0.33 -9.95
CA VAL A 620 -31.09 -0.49 -10.72
C VAL A 620 -31.08 0.06 -12.16
N PRO A 621 -30.48 -0.66 -13.13
CA PRO A 621 -30.36 -0.20 -14.50
C PRO A 621 -31.72 0.20 -15.09
N ASN A 622 -31.71 1.22 -15.96
CA ASN A 622 -32.90 1.81 -16.59
C ASN A 622 -33.91 2.46 -15.63
N SER A 623 -33.66 2.45 -14.32
CA SER A 623 -34.66 2.83 -13.33
C SER A 623 -34.14 3.89 -12.37
N MET A 624 -33.23 3.53 -11.46
CA MET A 624 -32.90 4.39 -10.34
C MET A 624 -31.55 4.12 -9.71
N GLN A 625 -31.11 5.08 -8.91
CA GLN A 625 -30.02 4.94 -7.96
C GLN A 625 -30.56 5.18 -6.55
N TYR A 626 -30.03 4.42 -5.58
CA TYR A 626 -30.31 4.61 -4.17
C TYR A 626 -29.09 4.25 -3.32
N LEU A 627 -29.03 4.82 -2.13
CA LEU A 627 -27.97 4.58 -1.17
C LEU A 627 -28.57 3.97 0.09
N THR A 628 -27.75 3.18 0.76
CA THR A 628 -28.13 2.51 2.00
C THR A 628 -27.01 2.62 3.01
N MET A 629 -27.39 2.83 4.26
CA MET A 629 -26.50 2.82 5.41
C MET A 629 -26.96 1.71 6.36
N PRO A 630 -26.32 0.52 6.30
CA PRO A 630 -26.65 -0.59 7.19
C PRO A 630 -26.38 -0.25 8.65
N SER A 631 -27.06 -0.96 9.55
CA SER A 631 -26.91 -0.81 11.00
C SER A 631 -27.18 0.62 11.51
N ARG A 632 -28.12 1.32 10.87
CA ARG A 632 -28.47 2.71 11.17
C ARG A 632 -29.97 2.93 11.06
N SER A 633 -30.50 3.77 11.93
CA SER A 633 -31.92 4.13 11.95
C SER A 633 -32.13 5.61 12.25
N LEU A 634 -33.35 6.06 11.99
CA LEU A 634 -33.90 7.31 12.48
C LEU A 634 -35.03 6.99 13.46
N ASP A 635 -35.25 7.86 14.43
CA ASP A 635 -36.43 7.81 15.29
C ASP A 635 -37.59 8.39 14.49
N LEU A 636 -38.44 7.50 13.99
CA LEU A 636 -39.52 7.85 13.06
C LEU A 636 -40.72 8.51 13.75
N ALA A 637 -40.72 8.71 15.07
CA ALA A 637 -41.87 9.26 15.81
C ALA A 637 -42.32 10.65 15.32
N LYS A 638 -41.40 11.48 14.80
CA LYS A 638 -41.71 12.81 14.25
C LYS A 638 -41.78 12.86 12.72
N TYR A 639 -41.79 11.71 12.06
CA TYR A 639 -41.87 11.61 10.60
C TYR A 639 -43.23 11.13 10.15
N THR A 640 -43.67 11.57 8.97
CA THR A 640 -44.81 10.92 8.31
C THR A 640 -44.31 9.66 7.62
N THR A 641 -44.82 8.50 8.06
CA THR A 641 -44.40 7.20 7.54
C THR A 641 -45.52 6.47 6.80
N GLN A 642 -45.15 5.66 5.82
CA GLN A 642 -46.05 4.74 5.14
C GLN A 642 -45.45 3.33 5.14
N ALA A 643 -46.23 2.31 5.51
CA ALA A 643 -45.80 0.93 5.40
C ALA A 643 -45.89 0.45 3.93
N ALA A 644 -44.83 -0.20 3.43
CA ALA A 644 -44.86 -0.92 2.17
C ALA A 644 -44.89 -2.43 2.45
N THR A 645 -46.09 -2.98 2.62
CA THR A 645 -46.29 -4.35 3.14
C THR A 645 -45.81 -5.45 2.18
N THR A 646 -45.77 -5.15 0.88
CA THR A 646 -45.29 -6.06 -0.18
C THR A 646 -43.78 -6.03 -0.37
N ALA A 647 -43.08 -5.00 0.14
CA ALA A 647 -41.63 -4.88 0.01
C ALA A 647 -40.93 -5.76 1.05
N LYS A 648 -40.22 -6.80 0.61
CA LYS A 648 -39.57 -7.80 1.48
C LYS A 648 -38.05 -7.77 1.43
N THR A 649 -37.49 -6.99 0.52
CA THR A 649 -36.05 -6.72 0.43
C THR A 649 -35.78 -5.22 0.50
N ILE A 650 -34.52 -4.85 0.74
CA ILE A 650 -34.06 -3.46 0.67
C ILE A 650 -34.35 -2.86 -0.71
N GLY A 651 -34.11 -3.62 -1.78
CA GLY A 651 -34.39 -3.19 -3.16
C GLY A 651 -35.87 -2.92 -3.42
N ASP A 652 -36.77 -3.80 -2.95
CA ASP A 652 -38.22 -3.58 -3.04
C ASP A 652 -38.64 -2.33 -2.27
N CYS A 653 -38.02 -2.10 -1.11
CA CYS A 653 -38.30 -0.95 -0.26
C CYS A 653 -37.89 0.36 -0.95
N ALA A 654 -36.73 0.37 -1.58
CA ALA A 654 -36.26 1.50 -2.39
C ALA A 654 -37.18 1.73 -3.62
N ALA A 655 -37.60 0.67 -4.30
CA ALA A 655 -38.52 0.76 -5.44
C ALA A 655 -39.89 1.33 -5.02
N ALA A 656 -40.42 0.89 -3.88
CA ALA A 656 -41.64 1.42 -3.29
C ALA A 656 -41.50 2.90 -2.90
N ALA A 657 -40.35 3.29 -2.34
CA ALA A 657 -40.05 4.70 -2.01
C ALA A 657 -40.06 5.57 -3.28
N LEU A 658 -39.38 5.13 -4.36
CA LEU A 658 -39.39 5.81 -5.65
C LEU A 658 -40.81 5.94 -6.21
N GLN A 659 -41.57 4.84 -6.23
CA GLN A 659 -42.94 4.82 -6.75
C GLN A 659 -43.85 5.81 -6.00
N LYS A 660 -43.66 5.95 -4.68
CA LYS A 660 -44.40 6.89 -3.83
C LYS A 660 -43.79 8.29 -3.79
N ARG A 661 -42.68 8.53 -4.50
CA ARG A 661 -41.93 9.80 -4.51
C ARG A 661 -41.51 10.23 -3.10
N LEU A 662 -41.09 9.27 -2.29
CA LEU A 662 -40.58 9.49 -0.94
C LEU A 662 -39.05 9.37 -0.97
N PRO A 663 -38.30 10.34 -0.40
CA PRO A 663 -36.85 10.39 -0.54
C PRO A 663 -36.12 9.39 0.36
N LEU A 664 -36.78 8.87 1.40
CA LEU A 664 -36.18 8.06 2.46
C LEU A 664 -36.98 6.78 2.68
N PHE A 665 -36.30 5.73 3.13
CA PHE A 665 -36.91 4.50 3.63
C PHE A 665 -36.08 3.89 4.76
N SER A 666 -36.74 3.07 5.57
CA SER A 666 -36.13 2.26 6.63
C SER A 666 -36.55 0.81 6.41
N PHE A 667 -35.58 -0.10 6.40
CA PHE A 667 -35.83 -1.53 6.23
C PHE A 667 -35.33 -2.30 7.45
N GLU A 668 -36.25 -2.99 8.14
CA GLU A 668 -35.94 -3.83 9.30
C GLU A 668 -35.78 -5.28 8.84
N SER A 669 -34.54 -5.77 8.86
CA SER A 669 -34.17 -7.06 8.26
C SER A 669 -34.80 -8.25 8.98
N SER A 670 -34.80 -8.26 10.32
CA SER A 670 -35.37 -9.36 11.11
C SER A 670 -36.88 -9.51 10.92
N ALA A 671 -37.59 -8.39 10.74
CA ALA A 671 -39.04 -8.37 10.53
C ALA A 671 -39.44 -8.36 9.04
N LYS A 672 -38.48 -8.25 8.11
CA LYS A 672 -38.71 -7.98 6.68
C LYS A 672 -39.72 -6.84 6.47
N LYS A 673 -39.59 -5.77 7.26
CA LYS A 673 -40.53 -4.66 7.32
C LYS A 673 -39.95 -3.43 6.64
N CYS A 674 -40.60 -2.97 5.57
CA CYS A 674 -40.29 -1.71 4.91
C CYS A 674 -41.17 -0.56 5.39
N THR A 675 -40.54 0.53 5.81
CA THR A 675 -41.20 1.78 6.19
C THR A 675 -40.68 2.91 5.31
N LEU A 676 -41.56 3.49 4.50
CA LEU A 676 -41.26 4.64 3.67
C LEU A 676 -41.39 5.92 4.50
N VAL A 677 -40.49 6.87 4.31
CA VAL A 677 -40.36 8.03 5.20
C VAL A 677 -40.43 9.31 4.39
N LYS A 678 -41.36 10.19 4.76
CA LYS A 678 -41.40 11.57 4.27
C LYS A 678 -40.58 12.46 5.20
N ALA A 679 -39.65 13.22 4.63
CA ALA A 679 -38.86 14.19 5.41
C ALA A 679 -39.76 15.30 5.99
N ALA A 680 -39.41 15.80 7.17
CA ALA A 680 -40.15 16.88 7.83
C ALA A 680 -39.85 18.22 7.15
N THR A 681 -40.84 19.11 7.05
CA THR A 681 -40.66 20.46 6.49
C THR A 681 -39.96 21.40 7.48
N THR A 682 -39.08 22.26 6.98
CA THR A 682 -38.35 23.27 7.77
C THR A 682 -38.33 24.64 7.10
N ALA A 683 -37.62 25.61 7.69
CA ALA A 683 -37.46 26.94 7.13
C ALA A 683 -36.89 26.89 5.70
N ALA A 684 -37.33 27.82 4.85
CA ALA A 684 -36.91 27.88 3.45
C ALA A 684 -35.41 28.15 3.27
N THR A 685 -34.74 28.69 4.29
CA THR A 685 -33.29 29.00 4.30
C THR A 685 -32.42 27.78 4.58
N THR A 686 -33.01 26.66 4.97
CA THR A 686 -32.30 25.44 5.36
C THR A 686 -32.22 24.46 4.19
N SER A 687 -31.00 24.00 3.91
CA SER A 687 -30.71 22.95 2.92
C SER A 687 -30.17 21.71 3.62
N THR A 688 -30.78 20.56 3.35
CA THR A 688 -30.24 19.26 3.77
C THR A 688 -29.64 18.55 2.56
N MET A 689 -28.37 18.16 2.64
CA MET A 689 -27.64 17.47 1.58
C MET A 689 -27.20 16.10 2.08
N LEU A 690 -27.87 15.05 1.61
CA LEU A 690 -27.49 13.66 1.91
C LEU A 690 -26.37 13.21 0.98
N ILE A 691 -25.58 12.26 1.47
CA ILE A 691 -24.47 11.70 0.73
C ILE A 691 -24.99 11.03 -0.54
N ASN A 692 -24.42 11.48 -1.65
CA ASN A 692 -24.41 10.81 -2.93
C ASN A 692 -22.97 11.02 -3.41
N TYR A 693 -22.75 11.59 -4.60
CA TYR A 693 -21.39 11.92 -5.03
C TYR A 693 -21.00 13.28 -4.47
N PRO A 694 -19.72 13.52 -4.15
CA PRO A 694 -19.29 14.81 -3.63
C PRO A 694 -19.72 15.99 -4.52
N ALA A 695 -19.69 15.81 -5.84
CA ALA A 695 -20.13 16.81 -6.81
C ALA A 695 -21.66 16.88 -7.02
N SER A 696 -22.41 15.86 -6.60
CA SER A 696 -23.86 15.72 -6.88
C SER A 696 -24.62 15.10 -5.70
N PRO A 697 -24.73 15.78 -4.55
CA PRO A 697 -25.46 15.29 -3.38
C PRO A 697 -26.96 15.11 -3.62
N VAL A 698 -27.66 14.34 -2.78
CA VAL A 698 -29.12 14.36 -2.76
C VAL A 698 -29.58 15.59 -1.96
N VAL A 699 -30.19 16.55 -2.65
CA VAL A 699 -30.66 17.79 -2.04
C VAL A 699 -32.12 17.66 -1.62
N LEU A 700 -32.40 17.82 -0.32
CA LEU A 700 -33.74 17.89 0.24
C LEU A 700 -34.04 19.36 0.62
N SER A 701 -34.55 20.13 -0.33
CA SER A 701 -34.86 21.56 -0.15
C SER A 701 -35.97 21.76 0.88
N SER A 702 -35.75 22.66 1.84
CA SER A 702 -36.74 23.02 2.88
C SER A 702 -37.23 21.82 3.70
N ALA A 703 -36.42 20.77 3.79
CA ALA A 703 -36.70 19.57 4.54
C ALA A 703 -35.55 19.27 5.52
N ALA A 704 -35.89 18.72 6.69
CA ALA A 704 -34.90 18.25 7.64
C ALA A 704 -35.25 16.87 8.19
N LEU A 705 -34.22 16.26 8.76
CA LEU A 705 -34.34 15.08 9.58
C LEU A 705 -34.56 15.53 11.03
N ALA A 706 -35.74 15.19 11.57
CA ALA A 706 -36.27 15.77 12.80
C ALA A 706 -35.72 15.12 14.09
N THR A 707 -35.62 13.78 14.12
CA THR A 707 -35.30 12.98 15.33
C THR A 707 -34.46 11.75 15.00
N GLY A 708 -33.81 11.21 16.04
CA GLY A 708 -33.02 9.97 16.01
C GLY A 708 -31.68 10.10 15.29
N LEU A 709 -31.08 11.28 15.39
CA LEU A 709 -29.75 11.57 14.89
C LEU A 709 -29.03 12.54 15.82
N THR A 710 -27.72 12.39 15.91
CA THR A 710 -26.82 13.34 16.55
C THR A 710 -26.43 14.41 15.53
N LYS A 711 -26.47 15.67 15.96
CA LYS A 711 -26.03 16.81 15.16
C LYS A 711 -24.72 17.35 15.69
N THR A 712 -23.73 17.48 14.81
CA THR A 712 -22.41 17.97 15.17
C THR A 712 -22.10 19.23 14.37
N SER A 713 -21.87 20.36 15.03
CA SER A 713 -21.57 21.62 14.34
C SER A 713 -20.22 21.55 13.63
N VAL A 714 -20.18 22.09 12.40
CA VAL A 714 -18.95 22.23 11.61
C VAL A 714 -18.59 23.71 11.56
N ALA A 715 -17.36 24.04 11.94
CA ALA A 715 -16.85 25.41 11.85
C ALA A 715 -16.51 25.79 10.40
N ASN A 716 -16.61 27.09 10.10
CA ASN A 716 -16.07 27.70 8.87
C ASN A 716 -16.68 27.25 7.52
N ALA A 717 -17.91 26.73 7.51
CA ALA A 717 -18.62 26.45 6.25
C ALA A 717 -19.26 27.72 5.67
N ALA A 718 -18.79 28.18 4.51
CA ALA A 718 -19.31 29.39 3.86
C ALA A 718 -20.62 29.14 3.08
N SER A 719 -20.82 27.89 2.62
CA SER A 719 -21.94 27.47 1.79
C SER A 719 -22.45 26.08 2.16
N ALA A 720 -23.62 25.70 1.65
CA ALA A 720 -24.15 24.35 1.79
C ALA A 720 -23.25 23.29 1.13
N ALA A 721 -22.57 23.65 0.04
CA ALA A 721 -21.60 22.77 -0.61
C ALA A 721 -20.36 22.54 0.27
N ASP A 722 -19.83 23.59 0.91
CA ASP A 722 -18.70 23.46 1.84
C ASP A 722 -19.10 22.67 3.08
N CYS A 723 -20.32 22.91 3.56
CA CYS A 723 -20.92 22.11 4.63
C CYS A 723 -20.99 20.62 4.25
N HIS A 724 -21.50 20.30 3.05
CA HIS A 724 -21.61 18.94 2.57
C HIS A 724 -20.26 18.23 2.48
N LYS A 725 -19.22 18.90 1.97
CA LYS A 725 -17.84 18.36 1.88
C LYS A 725 -17.26 17.96 3.25
N ALA A 726 -17.74 18.56 4.34
CA ALA A 726 -17.30 18.20 5.68
C ALA A 726 -17.83 16.85 6.16
N CYS A 727 -18.88 16.30 5.51
CA CYS A 727 -19.36 14.97 5.81
C CYS A 727 -18.53 13.92 5.08
N VAL A 728 -17.58 13.31 5.79
CA VAL A 728 -16.88 12.09 5.39
C VAL A 728 -17.50 10.92 6.15
N PRO A 729 -18.34 10.08 5.52
CA PRO A 729 -19.10 9.03 6.22
C PRO A 729 -18.22 8.05 6.99
N SER A 730 -17.07 7.68 6.42
CA SER A 730 -16.08 6.81 7.05
C SER A 730 -15.33 7.47 8.20
N ALA A 731 -15.37 8.80 8.35
CA ALA A 731 -14.68 9.53 9.42
C ALA A 731 -15.60 9.97 10.57
N ALA A 732 -16.86 10.29 10.24
CA ALA A 732 -17.83 10.88 11.18
C ALA A 732 -19.13 10.06 11.32
N GLY A 733 -19.31 9.00 10.54
CA GLY A 733 -20.54 8.22 10.51
C GLY A 733 -21.75 9.04 10.05
N CYS A 734 -21.52 10.14 9.33
CA CYS A 734 -22.59 11.04 8.89
C CYS A 734 -23.28 10.49 7.62
N LEU A 735 -24.60 10.69 7.52
CA LEU A 735 -25.35 10.40 6.29
C LEU A 735 -25.48 11.62 5.37
N GLY A 736 -25.11 12.80 5.85
CA GLY A 736 -25.29 14.08 5.17
C GLY A 736 -25.10 15.25 6.10
N THR A 737 -25.54 16.43 5.65
CA THR A 737 -25.41 17.68 6.40
C THR A 737 -26.67 18.53 6.29
N THR A 738 -26.82 19.46 7.24
CA THR A 738 -27.77 20.56 7.17
C THR A 738 -27.00 21.89 7.21
N PHE A 739 -27.35 22.80 6.30
CA PHE A 739 -26.81 24.16 6.27
C PHE A 739 -27.94 25.18 6.29
N ASP A 740 -27.89 26.11 7.24
CA ASP A 740 -28.79 27.25 7.31
C ASP A 740 -28.09 28.50 6.74
N ALA A 741 -28.57 28.97 5.59
CA ALA A 741 -27.97 30.10 4.88
C ALA A 741 -28.09 31.42 5.65
N SER A 742 -29.08 31.56 6.54
CA SER A 742 -29.33 32.78 7.32
C SER A 742 -28.37 32.92 8.50
N THR A 743 -28.14 31.82 9.21
CA THR A 743 -27.26 31.78 10.39
C THR A 743 -25.84 31.33 10.07
N LYS A 744 -25.58 30.88 8.82
CA LYS A 744 -24.32 30.24 8.39
C LYS A 744 -23.94 29.04 9.27
N ARG A 745 -24.93 28.38 9.87
CA ARG A 745 -24.71 27.18 10.69
C ARG A 745 -24.68 25.94 9.79
N CYS A 746 -23.62 25.16 9.95
CA CYS A 746 -23.44 23.86 9.33
C CYS A 746 -23.45 22.76 10.40
N GLU A 747 -24.19 21.68 10.16
CA GLU A 747 -24.29 20.53 11.04
C GLU A 747 -24.12 19.23 10.25
N LEU A 748 -23.29 18.31 10.75
CA LEU A 748 -23.27 16.91 10.31
C LEU A 748 -24.48 16.17 10.89
N LEU A 749 -25.09 15.31 10.08
CA LEU A 749 -26.21 14.46 10.49
C LEU A 749 -25.69 13.05 10.70
N ILE A 750 -25.73 12.54 11.93
CA ILE A 750 -25.21 11.21 12.29
C ILE A 750 -26.38 10.36 12.79
N PRO A 751 -26.84 9.35 12.02
CA PRO A 751 -27.99 8.54 12.42
C PRO A 751 -27.64 7.61 13.59
N ALA A 752 -28.65 7.24 14.37
CA ALA A 752 -28.47 6.33 15.50
C ALA A 752 -28.08 4.92 15.05
N TYR A 753 -27.33 4.21 15.89
CA TYR A 753 -27.00 2.81 15.67
C TYR A 753 -28.23 1.91 15.87
N ALA A 754 -28.48 1.01 14.93
CA ALA A 754 -29.53 0.00 15.03
C ALA A 754 -29.12 -1.26 14.24
N PRO A 755 -28.72 -2.36 14.91
CA PRO A 755 -27.99 -3.47 14.28
C PRO A 755 -28.72 -4.17 13.14
N THR A 756 -30.05 -4.17 13.15
CA THR A 756 -30.89 -4.93 12.20
C THR A 756 -31.62 -4.01 11.21
N THR A 757 -31.50 -2.69 11.38
CA THR A 757 -32.15 -1.69 10.54
C THR A 757 -31.18 -1.15 9.49
N THR A 758 -31.66 -1.02 8.25
CA THR A 758 -30.97 -0.29 7.19
C THR A 758 -31.74 0.97 6.86
N LEU A 759 -31.07 2.12 6.99
CA LEU A 759 -31.58 3.39 6.50
C LEU A 759 -31.21 3.53 5.02
N GLY A 760 -32.11 4.04 4.19
CA GLY A 760 -31.80 4.29 2.78
C GLY A 760 -32.50 5.51 2.21
N TRP A 761 -31.95 6.01 1.10
CA TRP A 761 -32.47 7.19 0.42
C TRP A 761 -32.32 7.10 -1.09
N ILE A 762 -33.26 7.72 -1.80
CA ILE A 762 -33.34 7.69 -3.26
C ILE A 762 -32.51 8.84 -3.83
N ALA A 763 -31.57 8.53 -4.73
CA ALA A 763 -30.78 9.52 -5.44
C ALA A 763 -31.49 9.94 -6.72
N THR A 764 -32.52 10.78 -6.59
CA THR A 764 -33.15 11.41 -7.76
C THR A 764 -32.23 12.49 -8.31
N SER A 765 -31.77 12.32 -9.54
CA SER A 765 -30.90 13.29 -10.21
C SER A 765 -31.67 14.05 -11.28
N ALA A 766 -31.56 15.39 -11.25
CA ALA A 766 -32.01 16.26 -12.34
C ALA A 766 -30.94 16.43 -13.43
N LEU A 767 -29.79 15.75 -13.30
CA LEU A 767 -28.72 15.84 -14.27
C LEU A 767 -29.14 15.22 -15.62
N PRO A 768 -28.64 15.75 -16.74
CA PRO A 768 -28.93 15.18 -18.06
C PRO A 768 -28.46 13.72 -18.16
N THR A 769 -29.21 12.89 -18.90
CA THR A 769 -28.87 11.49 -19.18
C THR A 769 -27.95 11.32 -20.38
N GLY A 770 -27.52 12.42 -21.00
CA GLY A 770 -26.65 12.48 -22.18
C GLY A 770 -26.29 13.91 -22.56
N ALA A 771 -25.28 14.06 -23.42
CA ALA A 771 -24.92 15.35 -24.00
C ALA A 771 -26.03 15.85 -24.93
N VAL A 772 -26.61 17.01 -24.63
CA VAL A 772 -27.65 17.65 -25.46
C VAL A 772 -26.99 18.52 -26.52
N SER A 773 -27.23 18.24 -27.80
CA SER A 773 -26.62 18.94 -28.94
C SER A 773 -25.08 19.07 -28.83
N PRO A 774 -24.35 17.95 -28.78
CA PRO A 774 -22.91 17.96 -28.56
C PRO A 774 -22.17 18.73 -29.67
N SER A 775 -21.19 19.55 -29.27
CA SER A 775 -20.30 20.25 -30.20
C SER A 775 -19.09 19.39 -30.60
N SER A 776 -18.81 18.33 -29.84
CA SER A 776 -17.74 17.38 -30.09
C SER A 776 -18.19 15.93 -29.88
N VAL A 777 -17.59 15.00 -30.62
CA VAL A 777 -17.69 13.55 -30.37
C VAL A 777 -16.30 12.93 -30.32
N HIS A 778 -16.00 12.24 -29.22
CA HIS A 778 -14.77 11.50 -29.05
C HIS A 778 -15.11 10.00 -29.03
N MET A 779 -14.58 9.28 -30.01
CA MET A 779 -14.81 7.86 -30.20
C MET A 779 -13.60 7.07 -29.72
N PHE A 780 -13.84 5.94 -29.08
CA PHE A 780 -12.85 4.97 -28.63
C PHE A 780 -13.25 3.64 -29.25
N VAL A 781 -12.53 3.22 -30.28
CA VAL A 781 -12.84 2.02 -31.03
C VAL A 781 -11.77 1.00 -30.70
N ASN A 782 -12.15 0.00 -29.92
CA ASN A 782 -11.22 -0.89 -29.24
C ASN A 782 -11.42 -2.34 -29.64
N ALA A 783 -10.36 -3.13 -29.48
CA ALA A 783 -10.46 -4.57 -29.50
C ALA A 783 -11.26 -5.04 -28.29
N HIS A 784 -10.81 -4.67 -27.08
CA HIS A 784 -11.39 -5.08 -25.81
C HIS A 784 -11.94 -3.93 -24.98
N GLN A 785 -12.65 -4.30 -23.91
CA GLN A 785 -13.38 -3.38 -23.06
C GLN A 785 -12.51 -2.47 -22.20
N ASP A 786 -11.29 -2.85 -21.86
CA ASP A 786 -10.40 -2.13 -20.93
C ASP A 786 -9.26 -1.35 -21.62
N ASP A 787 -9.07 -1.54 -22.93
CA ASP A 787 -7.95 -0.94 -23.69
C ASP A 787 -7.91 0.59 -23.56
N HIS A 788 -9.06 1.25 -23.62
CA HIS A 788 -9.14 2.71 -23.55
C HIS A 788 -8.89 3.24 -22.13
N GLU A 789 -9.28 2.50 -21.09
CA GLU A 789 -8.96 2.80 -19.70
C GLU A 789 -7.47 2.65 -19.41
N LEU A 790 -6.76 1.75 -20.12
CA LEU A 790 -5.31 1.56 -20.00
C LEU A 790 -4.54 2.60 -20.82
N PHE A 791 -4.76 2.63 -22.13
CA PHE A 791 -3.86 3.25 -23.09
C PHE A 791 -4.36 4.61 -23.61
N MET A 792 -5.58 5.03 -23.24
CA MET A 792 -6.22 6.26 -23.72
C MET A 792 -6.90 7.06 -22.57
N SER A 793 -6.51 6.79 -21.33
CA SER A 793 -7.15 7.27 -20.12
C SER A 793 -7.15 8.78 -19.94
N ALA A 794 -6.09 9.48 -20.33
CA ALA A 794 -6.05 10.94 -20.28
C ALA A 794 -7.10 11.56 -21.22
N ASN A 795 -7.27 10.98 -22.42
CA ASN A 795 -8.29 11.42 -23.36
C ASN A 795 -9.69 11.12 -22.83
N LEU A 796 -9.87 10.00 -22.13
CA LEU A 796 -11.14 9.69 -21.45
C LEU A 796 -11.46 10.71 -20.37
N TYR A 797 -10.49 11.02 -19.51
CA TYR A 797 -10.63 12.03 -18.46
C TYR A 797 -11.12 13.35 -19.04
N ASP A 798 -10.44 13.89 -20.07
CA ASP A 798 -10.80 15.16 -20.69
C ASP A 798 -12.19 15.11 -21.35
N SER A 799 -12.55 13.95 -21.92
CA SER A 799 -13.85 13.77 -22.56
C SER A 799 -14.99 13.75 -21.55
N PHE A 800 -14.83 13.06 -20.41
CA PHE A 800 -15.83 13.01 -19.34
C PHE A 800 -15.94 14.32 -18.58
N ALA A 801 -14.86 15.12 -18.52
CA ALA A 801 -14.87 16.46 -17.93
C ALA A 801 -15.67 17.49 -18.74
N SER A 802 -16.10 17.15 -19.96
CA SER A 802 -16.77 18.07 -20.88
C SER A 802 -18.30 17.98 -20.87
N LYS A 803 -18.95 19.15 -20.80
CA LYS A 803 -20.42 19.29 -20.93
C LYS A 803 -20.94 19.21 -22.37
N SER A 804 -20.07 19.28 -23.37
CA SER A 804 -20.46 19.33 -24.79
C SER A 804 -19.84 18.23 -25.64
N THR A 805 -19.03 17.35 -25.04
CA THR A 805 -18.45 16.20 -25.70
C THR A 805 -19.32 14.97 -25.47
N LYS A 806 -19.72 14.33 -26.57
CA LYS A 806 -20.28 12.98 -26.56
C LYS A 806 -19.15 11.96 -26.65
N ILE A 807 -19.21 10.92 -25.82
CA ILE A 807 -18.24 9.83 -25.83
C ILE A 807 -18.89 8.61 -26.45
N VAL A 808 -18.18 7.95 -27.37
CA VAL A 808 -18.66 6.74 -28.03
C VAL A 808 -17.60 5.67 -27.89
N MET A 809 -17.94 4.54 -27.32
CA MET A 809 -17.04 3.41 -27.10
C MET A 809 -17.58 2.24 -27.90
N ILE A 810 -16.77 1.69 -28.80
CA ILE A 810 -17.14 0.56 -29.65
C ILE A 810 -16.16 -0.57 -29.36
N TYR A 811 -16.68 -1.69 -28.88
CA TYR A 811 -15.89 -2.88 -28.56
C TYR A 811 -16.15 -3.95 -29.62
N MET A 812 -15.13 -4.28 -30.40
CA MET A 812 -15.27 -5.23 -31.51
C MET A 812 -15.38 -6.66 -31.01
N SER A 813 -14.52 -7.05 -30.07
CA SER A 813 -14.55 -8.37 -29.46
C SER A 813 -15.33 -8.37 -28.14
N ALA A 814 -15.66 -9.56 -27.66
CA ALA A 814 -16.19 -9.80 -26.34
C ALA A 814 -15.08 -9.72 -25.28
N GLY A 815 -13.81 -9.70 -25.67
CA GLY A 815 -12.72 -9.73 -24.72
C GLY A 815 -12.68 -11.04 -23.93
N ASP A 816 -13.15 -12.13 -24.53
CA ASP A 816 -13.50 -13.37 -23.85
C ASP A 816 -12.31 -14.28 -23.55
N ALA A 817 -11.12 -14.04 -24.11
CA ALA A 817 -9.96 -14.93 -23.95
C ALA A 817 -10.32 -16.43 -24.14
N GLY A 818 -11.24 -16.72 -25.06
CA GLY A 818 -11.77 -18.07 -25.32
C GLY A 818 -12.78 -18.61 -24.29
N ALA A 819 -13.10 -17.86 -23.24
CA ALA A 819 -14.01 -18.25 -22.17
C ALA A 819 -15.48 -18.01 -22.53
N ARG A 820 -16.39 -18.83 -21.97
CA ARG A 820 -17.86 -18.72 -22.19
C ARG A 820 -18.66 -18.73 -20.90
N ASP A 821 -17.99 -18.57 -19.77
CA ASP A 821 -18.47 -18.84 -18.42
C ASP A 821 -18.75 -17.58 -17.61
N GLY A 822 -18.97 -16.44 -18.27
CA GLY A 822 -19.28 -15.16 -17.62
C GLY A 822 -18.20 -14.10 -17.76
N TRP A 823 -17.02 -14.45 -18.28
CA TRP A 823 -15.88 -13.53 -18.34
C TRP A 823 -16.15 -12.27 -19.17
N TYR A 824 -16.71 -12.39 -20.38
CA TYR A 824 -17.01 -11.21 -21.19
C TYR A 824 -18.03 -10.28 -20.51
N GLN A 825 -19.03 -10.84 -19.83
CA GLN A 825 -20.02 -10.07 -19.07
C GLN A 825 -19.35 -9.33 -17.90
N ALA A 826 -18.33 -9.92 -17.29
CA ALA A 826 -17.55 -9.27 -16.25
C ALA A 826 -16.75 -8.09 -16.81
N ARG A 827 -16.08 -8.25 -17.96
CA ARG A 827 -15.37 -7.15 -18.62
C ARG A 827 -16.30 -6.01 -19.05
N GLU A 828 -17.49 -6.32 -19.56
CA GLU A 828 -18.54 -5.32 -19.83
C GLU A 828 -18.95 -4.58 -18.55
N ALA A 829 -19.18 -5.31 -17.45
CA ALA A 829 -19.47 -4.69 -16.16
C ALA A 829 -18.31 -3.81 -15.67
N GLY A 830 -17.07 -4.24 -15.92
CA GLY A 830 -15.83 -3.51 -15.65
C GLY A 830 -15.78 -2.15 -16.33
N THR A 831 -15.84 -2.11 -17.66
CA THR A 831 -15.76 -0.85 -18.42
C THR A 831 -16.93 0.09 -18.10
N LEU A 832 -18.15 -0.47 -17.89
CA LEU A 832 -19.29 0.33 -17.48
C LEU A 832 -19.09 0.95 -16.08
N ALA A 833 -18.47 0.23 -15.14
CA ALA A 833 -18.13 0.76 -13.82
C ALA A 833 -17.04 1.83 -13.90
N SER A 834 -16.06 1.68 -14.79
CA SER A 834 -15.05 2.70 -15.09
C SER A 834 -15.70 4.00 -15.59
N ALA A 835 -16.52 3.93 -16.63
CA ALA A 835 -17.26 5.09 -17.14
C ALA A 835 -18.17 5.70 -16.06
N GLN A 836 -18.79 4.87 -15.22
CA GLN A 836 -19.57 5.35 -14.08
C GLN A 836 -18.71 6.17 -13.12
N SER A 837 -17.49 5.72 -12.81
CA SER A 837 -16.60 6.42 -11.88
C SER A 837 -16.31 7.85 -12.33
N PHE A 838 -16.12 8.09 -13.63
CA PHE A 838 -15.96 9.43 -14.19
C PHE A 838 -17.22 10.28 -14.13
N VAL A 839 -18.36 9.72 -14.54
CA VAL A 839 -19.65 10.44 -14.48
C VAL A 839 -19.93 10.91 -13.05
N LYS A 840 -19.60 10.07 -12.07
CA LYS A 840 -19.71 10.34 -10.63
C LYS A 840 -18.72 11.39 -10.15
N LEU A 841 -17.46 11.30 -10.59
CA LEU A 841 -16.39 12.24 -10.25
C LEU A 841 -16.74 13.67 -10.67
N PHE A 842 -17.17 13.86 -11.92
CA PHE A 842 -17.44 15.19 -12.45
C PHE A 842 -18.83 15.71 -12.10
N GLY A 843 -19.79 14.83 -11.82
CA GLY A 843 -21.15 15.21 -11.43
C GLY A 843 -21.94 15.96 -12.51
N LEU A 844 -21.52 15.85 -13.78
CA LEU A 844 -22.13 16.58 -14.91
C LEU A 844 -23.38 15.91 -15.47
N TYR A 845 -23.49 14.58 -15.31
CA TYR A 845 -24.53 13.77 -15.92
C TYR A 845 -25.09 12.73 -14.94
N ASN A 846 -26.25 12.16 -15.28
CA ASN A 846 -26.88 11.10 -14.50
C ASN A 846 -26.06 9.79 -14.60
N PRO A 847 -25.70 9.17 -13.46
CA PRO A 847 -24.90 7.94 -13.42
C PRO A 847 -25.72 6.64 -13.56
N VAL A 848 -27.06 6.71 -13.68
CA VAL A 848 -27.90 5.53 -13.91
C VAL A 848 -27.80 5.13 -15.37
N ARG A 849 -27.38 3.89 -15.65
CA ARG A 849 -27.23 3.42 -17.03
C ARG A 849 -28.57 3.12 -17.69
N LYS A 850 -28.64 3.38 -19.00
CA LYS A 850 -29.73 2.95 -19.87
C LYS A 850 -29.22 1.91 -20.86
N THR A 851 -29.86 0.76 -20.94
CA THR A 851 -29.53 -0.31 -21.88
C THR A 851 -30.63 -0.43 -22.92
N ASP A 852 -30.25 -0.34 -24.20
CA ASP A 852 -31.10 -0.51 -25.37
C ASP A 852 -30.44 -1.50 -26.34
N VAL A 853 -31.17 -1.93 -27.37
CA VAL A 853 -30.62 -2.67 -28.52
C VAL A 853 -30.90 -1.86 -29.77
N ILE A 854 -29.88 -1.66 -30.62
CA ILE A 854 -30.04 -1.04 -31.93
C ILE A 854 -29.83 -2.07 -33.03
N THR A 855 -30.44 -1.85 -34.19
CA THR A 855 -30.20 -2.68 -35.38
C THR A 855 -29.42 -1.88 -36.41
N LEU A 856 -28.27 -2.38 -36.85
CA LEU A 856 -27.44 -1.78 -37.88
C LEU A 856 -26.94 -2.86 -38.85
N LEU A 857 -27.22 -2.69 -40.14
CA LEU A 857 -26.80 -3.62 -41.20
C LEU A 857 -27.15 -5.10 -40.92
N GLY A 858 -28.31 -5.34 -40.29
CA GLY A 858 -28.78 -6.69 -39.96
C GLY A 858 -28.26 -7.24 -38.62
N HIS A 859 -27.44 -6.49 -37.90
CA HIS A 859 -26.91 -6.87 -36.58
C HIS A 859 -27.60 -6.11 -35.45
N GLN A 860 -28.01 -6.84 -34.41
CA GLN A 860 -28.53 -6.29 -33.16
C GLN A 860 -27.38 -6.05 -32.19
N ILE A 861 -27.14 -4.79 -31.85
CA ILE A 861 -26.00 -4.37 -31.04
C ILE A 861 -26.51 -3.81 -29.72
N THR A 862 -25.99 -4.35 -28.61
CA THR A 862 -26.30 -3.83 -27.28
C THR A 862 -25.69 -2.44 -27.14
N LYS A 863 -26.53 -1.46 -26.81
CA LYS A 863 -26.17 -0.06 -26.59
C LYS A 863 -26.38 0.28 -25.11
N VAL A 864 -25.36 0.76 -24.43
CA VAL A 864 -25.49 1.26 -23.05
C VAL A 864 -25.14 2.75 -23.02
N THR A 865 -26.06 3.59 -22.58
CA THR A 865 -25.83 5.03 -22.37
C THR A 865 -25.62 5.28 -20.89
N LEU A 866 -24.56 6.00 -20.55
CA LEU A 866 -24.17 6.33 -19.19
C LEU A 866 -23.57 7.73 -19.16
N GLY A 867 -24.34 8.69 -18.66
CA GLY A 867 -24.01 10.10 -18.78
C GLY A 867 -23.75 10.50 -20.23
N ASN A 868 -22.62 11.17 -20.52
CA ASN A 868 -22.23 11.51 -21.89
C ASN A 868 -21.55 10.38 -22.67
N ALA A 869 -21.41 9.18 -22.10
CA ALA A 869 -20.84 8.02 -22.78
C ALA A 869 -21.90 7.07 -23.34
N VAL A 870 -21.59 6.52 -24.51
CA VAL A 870 -22.37 5.49 -25.20
C VAL A 870 -21.46 4.33 -25.52
N HIS A 871 -21.80 3.14 -25.05
CA HIS A 871 -21.08 1.90 -25.24
C HIS A 871 -21.82 1.02 -26.25
N TYR A 872 -21.09 0.47 -27.22
CA TYR A 872 -21.57 -0.49 -28.20
C TYR A 872 -20.79 -1.79 -28.09
N PHE A 873 -21.48 -2.87 -27.73
CA PHE A 873 -20.88 -4.19 -27.55
C PHE A 873 -21.21 -5.09 -28.75
N LEU A 874 -20.23 -5.34 -29.62
CA LEU A 874 -20.40 -6.22 -30.79
C LEU A 874 -20.23 -7.70 -30.43
N ARG A 875 -19.49 -8.00 -29.34
CA ARG A 875 -19.38 -9.33 -28.72
C ARG A 875 -18.90 -10.45 -29.64
N LEU A 876 -18.08 -10.15 -30.65
CA LEU A 876 -17.40 -11.21 -31.39
C LEU A 876 -16.42 -11.94 -30.45
N SER A 877 -16.39 -13.27 -30.44
CA SER A 877 -15.31 -13.92 -29.70
C SER A 877 -13.95 -13.52 -30.27
N GLU A 878 -12.92 -13.46 -29.43
CA GLU A 878 -11.55 -13.14 -29.84
C GLU A 878 -11.05 -14.06 -30.95
N ASP A 879 -11.32 -15.36 -30.82
CA ASP A 879 -11.07 -16.35 -31.89
C ASP A 879 -11.85 -16.03 -33.16
N GLY A 880 -13.12 -15.66 -33.02
CA GLY A 880 -13.99 -15.34 -34.15
C GLY A 880 -13.46 -14.14 -34.92
N MET A 881 -13.13 -13.07 -34.20
CA MET A 881 -12.55 -11.86 -34.78
C MET A 881 -11.22 -12.15 -35.47
N SER A 882 -10.31 -12.89 -34.81
CA SER A 882 -9.00 -13.27 -35.36
C SER A 882 -9.08 -14.14 -36.62
N ASN A 883 -10.19 -14.85 -36.82
CA ASN A 883 -10.43 -15.69 -37.99
C ASN A 883 -11.02 -14.95 -39.21
N LEU A 884 -11.59 -13.75 -39.02
CA LEU A 884 -12.20 -12.96 -40.10
C LEU A 884 -11.25 -12.63 -41.27
N PRO A 885 -9.94 -12.34 -41.06
CA PRO A 885 -9.00 -12.09 -42.17
C PRO A 885 -8.84 -13.30 -43.09
N SER A 886 -9.10 -14.52 -42.59
CA SER A 886 -9.08 -15.76 -43.37
C SER A 886 -10.43 -16.06 -44.05
N ASN A 887 -11.33 -15.07 -44.18
CA ASN A 887 -12.69 -15.21 -44.70
C ASN A 887 -13.55 -16.28 -43.99
N LYS A 888 -13.26 -16.54 -42.71
CA LYS A 888 -14.10 -17.38 -41.86
C LYS A 888 -15.08 -16.48 -41.12
N ALA A 889 -16.37 -16.72 -41.33
CA ALA A 889 -17.42 -15.93 -40.70
C ALA A 889 -17.41 -16.07 -39.16
N ALA A 890 -17.64 -14.97 -38.45
CA ALA A 890 -17.76 -14.92 -37.00
C ALA A 890 -19.13 -14.37 -36.59
N ALA A 891 -19.64 -14.74 -35.41
CA ALA A 891 -20.90 -14.24 -34.89
C ALA A 891 -20.72 -13.72 -33.46
N PRO A 892 -21.55 -12.76 -33.02
CA PRO A 892 -21.60 -12.36 -31.62
C PRO A 892 -21.93 -13.54 -30.72
N MET A 893 -21.29 -13.61 -29.55
CA MET A 893 -21.46 -14.71 -28.60
C MET A 893 -22.90 -14.85 -28.10
N ASP A 894 -23.62 -13.73 -27.96
CA ASP A 894 -25.02 -13.69 -27.56
C ASP A 894 -26.00 -13.78 -28.73
N ARG A 895 -25.52 -13.71 -29.98
CA ARG A 895 -26.31 -13.76 -31.22
C ARG A 895 -25.63 -14.65 -32.28
N PRO A 896 -25.54 -15.98 -32.06
CA PRO A 896 -24.80 -16.88 -32.95
C PRO A 896 -25.35 -16.97 -34.39
N GLY A 897 -26.57 -16.49 -34.64
CA GLY A 897 -27.18 -16.41 -35.96
C GLY A 897 -26.76 -15.18 -36.80
N GLU A 898 -26.23 -14.13 -36.18
CA GLU A 898 -25.95 -12.84 -36.82
C GLU A 898 -24.48 -12.76 -37.28
N LYS A 899 -24.17 -13.47 -38.37
CA LYS A 899 -22.77 -13.65 -38.83
C LYS A 899 -22.20 -12.44 -39.57
N TYR A 900 -21.01 -12.03 -39.17
CA TYR A 900 -20.10 -11.20 -39.94
C TYR A 900 -19.31 -12.10 -40.90
N ALA A 901 -19.51 -11.93 -42.20
CA ALA A 901 -18.90 -12.82 -43.20
C ALA A 901 -17.37 -12.74 -43.27
N ASN A 902 -16.81 -11.54 -43.07
CA ASN A 902 -15.39 -11.21 -43.20
C ASN A 902 -15.09 -9.85 -42.54
N VAL A 903 -13.82 -9.42 -42.59
CA VAL A 903 -13.37 -8.11 -42.06
C VAL A 903 -14.15 -6.94 -42.68
N ALA A 904 -14.53 -7.01 -43.95
CA ALA A 904 -15.28 -5.94 -44.60
C ALA A 904 -16.69 -5.76 -44.01
N ALA A 905 -17.37 -6.87 -43.64
CA ALA A 905 -18.65 -6.81 -42.96
C ALA A 905 -18.54 -6.18 -41.56
N LEU A 906 -17.53 -6.57 -40.77
CA LEU A 906 -17.26 -5.97 -39.46
C LEU A 906 -16.95 -4.47 -39.59
N ARG A 907 -16.06 -4.10 -40.51
CA ARG A 907 -15.71 -2.71 -40.80
C ARG A 907 -16.92 -1.87 -41.21
N ALA A 908 -17.85 -2.42 -42.00
CA ALA A 908 -19.06 -1.71 -42.40
C ALA A 908 -19.95 -1.36 -41.19
N VAL A 909 -20.08 -2.26 -40.22
CA VAL A 909 -20.82 -2.00 -38.97
C VAL A 909 -20.10 -0.96 -38.11
N VAL A 910 -18.79 -1.11 -37.89
CA VAL A 910 -17.99 -0.15 -37.08
C VAL A 910 -18.03 1.25 -37.68
N VAL A 911 -17.77 1.38 -38.98
CA VAL A 911 -17.87 2.66 -39.71
C VAL A 911 -19.30 3.21 -39.68
N GLY A 912 -20.31 2.35 -39.81
CA GLY A 912 -21.71 2.73 -39.71
C GLY A 912 -22.06 3.36 -38.35
N LEU A 913 -21.55 2.79 -37.25
CA LEU A 913 -21.70 3.36 -35.90
C LEU A 913 -20.98 4.72 -35.80
N MET A 914 -19.72 4.81 -36.26
CA MET A 914 -18.97 6.08 -36.23
C MET A 914 -19.72 7.18 -37.02
N LYS A 915 -20.22 6.87 -38.22
CA LYS A 915 -21.01 7.83 -39.01
C LYS A 915 -22.30 8.25 -38.31
N MET A 916 -23.02 7.29 -37.73
CA MET A 916 -24.25 7.56 -37.00
C MET A 916 -24.01 8.53 -35.85
N GLU A 917 -22.90 8.35 -35.12
CA GLU A 917 -22.59 9.13 -33.93
C GLU A 917 -21.88 10.46 -34.21
N ALA A 918 -21.19 10.60 -35.34
CA ALA A 918 -20.56 11.85 -35.76
C ALA A 918 -21.48 12.79 -36.55
N LYS A 919 -22.64 12.32 -37.00
CA LYS A 919 -23.52 13.06 -37.91
C LYS A 919 -23.87 14.46 -37.37
N GLY A 920 -23.49 15.49 -38.12
CA GLY A 920 -23.79 16.89 -37.82
C GLY A 920 -22.85 17.55 -36.80
N ILE A 921 -21.75 16.90 -36.40
CA ILE A 921 -20.79 17.37 -35.40
C ILE A 921 -19.50 17.88 -36.07
N GLY A 922 -19.10 19.10 -35.74
CA GLY A 922 -17.94 19.78 -36.33
C GLY A 922 -16.57 19.33 -35.79
N ASN A 923 -16.53 18.77 -34.58
CA ASN A 923 -15.32 18.23 -33.97
C ASN A 923 -15.52 16.74 -33.69
N ALA A 924 -14.99 15.88 -34.54
CA ALA A 924 -15.06 14.44 -34.38
C ALA A 924 -13.65 13.84 -34.30
N VAL A 925 -13.40 13.04 -33.26
CA VAL A 925 -12.12 12.38 -33.02
C VAL A 925 -12.36 10.89 -32.79
N VAL A 926 -11.56 10.03 -33.41
CA VAL A 926 -11.48 8.60 -33.10
C VAL A 926 -10.12 8.26 -32.50
N ASN A 927 -10.14 7.53 -31.41
CA ASN A 927 -8.97 7.00 -30.71
C ASN A 927 -9.02 5.46 -30.86
N SER A 928 -7.93 4.85 -31.29
CA SER A 928 -7.82 3.40 -31.51
C SER A 928 -6.38 2.92 -31.32
N GLN A 929 -6.13 1.62 -31.49
CA GLN A 929 -4.84 0.98 -31.27
C GLN A 929 -3.87 1.22 -32.45
N GLN A 930 -2.59 1.40 -32.16
CA GLN A 930 -1.53 1.28 -33.16
C GLN A 930 -1.55 -0.13 -33.78
N PHE A 931 -1.36 -0.21 -35.09
CA PHE A 931 -1.52 -1.44 -35.86
C PHE A 931 -0.28 -1.84 -36.69
N LYS A 932 0.70 -0.94 -36.84
CA LYS A 932 1.92 -1.24 -37.61
C LYS A 932 2.91 -2.12 -36.86
N GLU A 933 3.10 -1.83 -35.58
CA GLU A 933 3.94 -2.59 -34.66
C GLU A 933 3.01 -3.34 -33.71
N VAL A 934 2.78 -4.61 -34.00
CA VAL A 934 1.73 -5.42 -33.39
C VAL A 934 2.18 -5.89 -32.00
N ASP A 935 1.41 -5.57 -30.96
CA ASP A 935 1.49 -6.27 -29.68
C ASP A 935 0.77 -7.61 -29.81
N HIS A 936 -0.47 -7.61 -30.25
CA HIS A 936 -1.18 -8.81 -30.68
C HIS A 936 -2.26 -8.50 -31.74
N VAL A 937 -2.78 -9.56 -32.36
CA VAL A 937 -3.57 -9.46 -33.60
C VAL A 937 -4.85 -8.63 -33.46
N LEU A 938 -5.53 -8.68 -32.32
CA LEU A 938 -6.82 -7.99 -32.15
C LEU A 938 -6.65 -6.47 -32.09
N HIS A 939 -5.63 -5.97 -31.38
CA HIS A 939 -5.26 -4.55 -31.37
C HIS A 939 -4.93 -4.06 -32.77
N ALA A 940 -4.08 -4.80 -33.49
CA ALA A 940 -3.73 -4.44 -34.87
C ALA A 940 -4.95 -4.43 -35.79
N MET A 941 -5.86 -5.42 -35.67
CA MET A 941 -7.10 -5.45 -36.43
C MET A 941 -8.02 -4.26 -36.11
N ALA A 942 -8.19 -3.90 -34.83
CA ALA A 942 -9.03 -2.77 -34.44
C ALA A 942 -8.52 -1.45 -35.06
N GLY A 943 -7.23 -1.17 -34.90
CA GLY A 943 -6.59 0.01 -35.49
C GLY A 943 -6.69 0.06 -37.02
N GLN A 944 -6.41 -1.07 -37.70
CA GLN A 944 -6.47 -1.17 -39.16
C GLN A 944 -7.91 -1.02 -39.70
N ILE A 945 -8.90 -1.62 -39.03
CA ILE A 945 -10.32 -1.49 -39.41
C ILE A 945 -10.77 -0.02 -39.37
N VAL A 946 -10.35 0.73 -38.33
CA VAL A 946 -10.61 2.17 -38.23
C VAL A 946 -9.88 2.91 -39.34
N PHE A 947 -8.57 2.71 -39.50
CA PHE A 947 -7.76 3.41 -40.50
C PHE A 947 -8.30 3.24 -41.92
N ASP A 948 -8.52 2.00 -42.35
CA ASP A 948 -9.05 1.71 -43.69
C ASP A 948 -10.50 2.16 -43.84
N GLY A 949 -11.31 2.01 -42.78
CA GLY A 949 -12.71 2.38 -42.78
C GLY A 949 -12.92 3.89 -42.93
N VAL A 950 -12.11 4.68 -42.25
CA VAL A 950 -12.12 6.15 -42.35
C VAL A 950 -11.62 6.59 -43.73
N ALA A 951 -10.51 6.02 -44.20
CA ALA A 951 -9.95 6.34 -45.52
C ALA A 951 -10.93 6.01 -46.67
N ALA A 952 -11.69 4.91 -46.56
CA ALA A 952 -12.65 4.49 -47.58
C ALA A 952 -13.97 5.27 -47.57
N ASP A 953 -14.32 5.94 -46.47
CA ASP A 953 -15.57 6.70 -46.38
C ASP A 953 -15.38 8.17 -46.78
N ALA A 954 -16.13 8.61 -47.79
CA ALA A 954 -16.00 9.96 -48.37
C ALA A 954 -16.33 11.11 -47.41
N THR A 955 -17.02 10.84 -46.29
CA THR A 955 -17.35 11.83 -45.26
C THR A 955 -16.32 11.78 -44.13
N LEU A 956 -16.10 10.60 -43.54
CA LEU A 956 -15.20 10.45 -42.40
C LEU A 956 -13.75 10.80 -42.74
N SER A 957 -13.26 10.41 -43.93
CA SER A 957 -11.91 10.75 -44.42
C SER A 957 -11.61 12.25 -44.41
N LYS A 958 -12.65 13.09 -44.48
CA LYS A 958 -12.51 14.53 -44.42
C LYS A 958 -12.60 15.03 -42.99
N CYS A 959 -13.64 14.67 -42.25
CA CYS A 959 -13.98 15.35 -40.99
C CYS A 959 -13.42 14.69 -39.71
N LEU A 960 -13.07 13.40 -39.74
CA LEU A 960 -12.71 12.65 -38.53
C LEU A 960 -11.19 12.70 -38.26
N SER A 961 -10.80 13.29 -37.14
CA SER A 961 -9.41 13.21 -36.66
C SER A 961 -9.15 11.84 -36.04
N GLN A 962 -7.99 11.24 -36.32
CA GLN A 962 -7.65 9.89 -35.89
C GLN A 962 -6.40 9.92 -34.99
N ASN A 963 -6.48 9.25 -33.84
CA ASN A 963 -5.38 9.05 -32.90
C ASN A 963 -5.16 7.54 -32.72
N TYR A 964 -3.94 7.08 -32.90
CA TYR A 964 -3.56 5.69 -32.66
C TYR A 964 -2.57 5.61 -31.52
N PHE A 965 -2.89 4.85 -30.49
CA PHE A 965 -2.10 4.74 -29.26
C PHE A 965 -1.34 3.41 -29.21
N TRP A 966 -0.13 3.46 -28.65
CA TRP A 966 0.61 2.25 -28.29
C TRP A 966 -0.12 1.51 -27.17
N GLY A 967 -0.18 0.19 -27.27
CA GLY A 967 -0.66 -0.72 -26.24
C GLY A 967 0.50 -1.29 -25.43
N TYR A 968 0.58 -2.62 -25.35
CA TYR A 968 1.57 -3.31 -24.51
C TYR A 968 3.03 -3.12 -24.97
N GLN A 969 3.29 -2.61 -26.17
CA GLN A 969 4.64 -2.32 -26.65
C GLN A 969 5.39 -1.30 -25.78
N ARG A 970 4.67 -0.49 -24.99
CA ARG A 970 5.21 0.61 -24.16
C ARG A 970 4.94 0.43 -22.67
N TRP A 971 4.57 -0.78 -22.24
CA TRP A 971 4.07 -1.06 -20.89
C TRP A 971 5.13 -0.94 -19.77
N LEU A 972 6.42 -1.06 -20.09
CA LEU A 972 7.54 -0.85 -19.15
C LEU A 972 8.22 0.53 -19.30
N ASP A 973 7.75 1.36 -20.22
CA ASP A 973 8.30 2.70 -20.41
C ASP A 973 7.99 3.56 -19.17
N THR A 974 8.56 4.77 -19.10
CA THR A 974 8.28 5.67 -17.97
C THR A 974 6.81 6.06 -17.90
N ILE A 975 6.27 6.38 -16.73
CA ILE A 975 4.93 6.98 -16.63
C ILE A 975 4.96 8.36 -17.30
N ASN A 976 4.07 8.59 -18.27
CA ASN A 976 4.02 9.85 -19.03
C ASN A 976 2.74 10.66 -18.80
N MET A 977 1.67 10.04 -18.28
CA MET A 977 0.49 10.75 -17.82
C MET A 977 0.81 11.66 -16.62
N LYS A 978 0.03 12.73 -16.48
CA LYS A 978 0.17 13.72 -15.41
C LYS A 978 -1.13 13.86 -14.65
N ASP A 979 -1.06 14.30 -13.40
CA ASP A 979 -2.26 14.64 -12.66
C ASP A 979 -3.02 15.80 -13.30
N PRO A 980 -4.37 15.80 -13.24
CA PRO A 980 -5.21 14.89 -12.44
C PRO A 980 -5.57 13.55 -13.09
N SER A 981 -5.28 13.33 -14.39
CA SER A 981 -5.70 12.11 -15.09
C SER A 981 -4.95 10.87 -14.61
N LEU A 982 -3.67 11.01 -14.24
CA LEU A 982 -2.84 9.94 -13.66
C LEU A 982 -3.48 9.33 -12.40
N THR A 983 -3.72 10.12 -11.35
CA THR A 983 -4.35 9.62 -10.11
C THR A 983 -5.79 9.15 -10.35
N THR A 984 -6.52 9.81 -11.26
CA THR A 984 -7.89 9.39 -11.59
C THR A 984 -7.91 8.02 -12.25
N GLN A 985 -6.90 7.68 -13.08
CA GLN A 985 -6.76 6.35 -13.71
C GLN A 985 -6.70 5.22 -12.71
N ARG A 986 -6.01 5.42 -11.60
CA ARG A 986 -5.95 4.39 -10.57
C ARG A 986 -7.34 4.16 -9.94
N SER A 987 -8.06 5.25 -9.68
CA SER A 987 -9.41 5.19 -9.11
C SER A 987 -10.43 4.56 -10.07
N MET A 988 -10.37 4.90 -11.37
CA MET A 988 -11.26 4.30 -12.39
C MET A 988 -10.94 2.82 -12.63
N TRP A 989 -9.65 2.48 -12.67
CA TRP A 989 -9.18 1.09 -12.86
C TRP A 989 -9.61 0.21 -11.69
N TRP A 990 -9.58 0.77 -10.48
CA TRP A 990 -10.06 0.08 -9.30
C TRP A 990 -11.58 -0.16 -9.32
N ALA A 991 -12.37 0.80 -9.84
CA ALA A 991 -13.81 0.60 -10.03
C ALA A 991 -14.11 -0.50 -11.08
N LEU A 992 -13.32 -0.55 -12.15
CA LEU A 992 -13.36 -1.61 -13.16
C LEU A 992 -13.07 -2.97 -12.53
N HIS A 993 -11.94 -3.09 -11.83
CA HIS A 993 -11.53 -4.31 -11.12
C HIS A 993 -12.64 -4.83 -10.20
N LYS A 994 -13.19 -3.96 -9.35
CA LYS A 994 -14.26 -4.32 -8.41
C LYS A 994 -15.49 -4.89 -9.13
N ALA A 995 -15.88 -4.29 -10.26
CA ALA A 995 -17.03 -4.77 -11.01
C ALA A 995 -16.77 -6.12 -11.67
N ILE A 996 -15.54 -6.36 -12.17
CA ILE A 996 -15.13 -7.67 -12.69
C ILE A 996 -15.20 -8.73 -11.60
N VAL A 997 -14.53 -8.52 -10.46
CA VAL A 997 -14.50 -9.50 -9.35
C VAL A 997 -15.91 -9.82 -8.83
N LYS A 998 -16.83 -8.85 -8.86
CA LYS A 998 -18.22 -9.07 -8.46
C LYS A 998 -18.99 -10.00 -9.40
N VAL A 999 -18.72 -9.93 -10.70
CA VAL A 999 -19.41 -10.74 -11.72
C VAL A 999 -18.72 -12.07 -11.97
N TYR A 1000 -17.38 -12.07 -11.93
CA TYR A 1000 -16.53 -13.22 -12.15
C TYR A 1000 -15.48 -13.28 -11.03
N PRO A 1001 -15.84 -13.89 -9.88
CA PRO A 1001 -14.98 -13.98 -8.70
C PRO A 1001 -13.63 -14.61 -9.03
N ASN A 1002 -12.62 -14.34 -8.21
CA ASN A 1002 -11.26 -14.88 -8.35
C ASN A 1002 -10.53 -14.46 -9.63
N ASN A 1003 -10.96 -13.40 -10.31
CA ASN A 1003 -10.27 -12.90 -11.51
C ASN A 1003 -10.10 -11.40 -11.40
N SER A 1004 -8.89 -10.93 -11.66
CA SER A 1004 -8.51 -9.55 -11.40
C SER A 1004 -7.64 -8.99 -12.52
N PRO A 1005 -8.10 -7.92 -13.20
CA PRO A 1005 -7.26 -7.18 -14.13
C PRO A 1005 -6.27 -6.24 -13.40
N TRP A 1006 -6.26 -6.24 -12.06
CA TRP A 1006 -5.33 -5.40 -11.32
C TRP A 1006 -3.92 -5.99 -11.40
N TYR A 1007 -3.77 -7.30 -11.28
CA TYR A 1007 -2.47 -7.94 -11.13
C TYR A 1007 -1.60 -7.80 -12.39
N ASP A 1008 -2.19 -8.11 -13.53
CA ASP A 1008 -1.63 -8.10 -14.88
C ASP A 1008 -1.50 -6.68 -15.47
N HIS A 1009 -2.49 -5.82 -15.29
CA HIS A 1009 -2.52 -4.52 -15.98
C HIS A 1009 -2.22 -3.30 -15.11
N CYS A 1010 -2.14 -3.41 -13.76
CA CYS A 1010 -1.82 -2.23 -12.93
C CYS A 1010 -0.46 -1.61 -13.27
N GLN A 1011 0.44 -2.40 -13.84
CA GLN A 1011 1.76 -1.98 -14.32
C GLN A 1011 1.67 -1.02 -15.49
N SER A 1012 0.63 -1.10 -16.31
CA SER A 1012 0.40 -0.22 -17.46
C SER A 1012 -0.20 1.13 -17.07
N LEU A 1013 -0.68 1.29 -15.83
CA LEU A 1013 -1.31 2.54 -15.39
C LEU A 1013 -0.31 3.70 -15.46
N GLY A 1014 -0.79 4.84 -15.96
CA GLY A 1014 -0.02 6.05 -16.19
C GLY A 1014 0.70 6.12 -17.54
N ARG A 1015 0.55 5.09 -18.40
CA ARG A 1015 1.24 5.00 -19.68
C ARG A 1015 0.25 5.08 -20.85
N GLN A 1016 0.28 6.22 -21.53
CA GLN A 1016 -0.51 6.47 -22.72
C GLN A 1016 0.38 7.14 -23.77
N TYR A 1017 0.77 6.41 -24.80
CA TYR A 1017 1.69 6.93 -25.81
C TYR A 1017 0.99 7.06 -27.16
N LEU A 1018 0.94 8.26 -27.72
CA LEU A 1018 0.40 8.50 -29.05
C LEU A 1018 1.42 8.05 -30.10
N ALA A 1019 1.03 7.12 -30.96
CA ALA A 1019 1.87 6.55 -32.00
C ALA A 1019 1.70 7.28 -33.35
N LEU A 1020 0.46 7.61 -33.70
CA LEU A 1020 0.11 8.28 -34.95
C LEU A 1020 -1.09 9.21 -34.73
N ASN A 1021 -1.03 10.39 -35.33
CA ASN A 1021 -2.16 11.31 -35.45
C ASN A 1021 -2.39 11.63 -36.93
N VAL A 1022 -3.66 11.56 -37.35
CA VAL A 1022 -4.10 11.99 -38.68
C VAL A 1022 -5.19 13.03 -38.50
N ALA A 1023 -4.92 14.27 -38.88
CA ALA A 1023 -5.86 15.37 -38.68
C ALA A 1023 -7.06 15.27 -39.65
N GLY A 1024 -8.26 15.46 -39.10
CA GLY A 1024 -9.47 15.72 -39.87
C GLY A 1024 -9.64 17.22 -40.11
N SER A 1025 -10.28 17.57 -41.23
CA SER A 1025 -10.69 18.93 -41.57
C SER A 1025 -12.17 18.99 -41.96
N GLY A 1026 -12.96 19.76 -41.21
CA GLY A 1026 -14.36 20.05 -41.54
C GLY A 1026 -15.38 19.33 -40.66
N LYS A 1027 -16.65 19.38 -41.10
CA LYS A 1027 -17.81 18.95 -40.31
C LYS A 1027 -18.32 17.59 -40.77
N CYS A 1028 -18.48 16.67 -39.82
CA CYS A 1028 -19.31 15.47 -40.00
C CYS A 1028 -20.80 15.84 -39.79
#